data_AF-A0A959GND4-F1
#
_entry.id   AF-A0A959GND4-F1
#
_cell.length_a   1.000
_cell.length_b   1.000
_cell.length_c   1.000
_cell.angle_alpha   90.00
_cell.angle_beta   90.00
_cell.angle_gamma   90.00
#
_symmetry.space_group_name_H-M   'P 1'
#
loop_
_entity.id
_entity.type
_entity.pdbx_description
1 polymer ?
#
loop_
_entity_poly.entity_id
_entity_poly.type
_entity_poly.pdbx_seq_one_letter_code
_entity_poly.pdbx_strand_id
1 'polypeptide(L)'
;MIKYLLPLFVCAYSWAALAQQGAIPHYPTRAEAQGMETFIDSLQSRDPGLISDPPPAPVRTMAEWEEIQAIAISWTQQYAGILTEIVRHSAPECTVIVIASNTNSVTQQLQNAGVPLDNVEVINAPYNSVWIRDYGPWTVYHNDVDSLMVVDWIYNRPWRAQDDLIPTVLAEHFSLPIYEAITAPYDWIHTGGNNLRDGMGTNFSSELVLEENPGKTEADIDAIAQAYLGASRYIKFPTLPYDLIHHIDMHMRFIDEETVIIGAYPEGVADGPQIEENTEYLISEVPTAFGNTYQAIRMPMPPDAAGRYPDNNGEYRTYTNSIFVNKTLLVPTYEERYDTTALRIYREALPGYNVVGIDCNDIIPAFGALHCITKLIGVNDPLWIAHSRLRDTDDTENDYQARAIIKHRSGIANATLHYRIAPELDYTAVPMELEDPAAAIWSAAIPAQAADAKVQYYIQATAHSGKEQVRPLVVPEGYFQFRVDALAPAFTFSLPEACPGRPVQFLDQSSGNINSWHWIFPGGQPASSTEQNPMVSYPQEGSYSATLIVGNGLSFDTLTIEEAIVVTRGLTPYFEAFNEPLTDNNWAVDNPDADAAAWASSEDGLCYQTALVMDNYHTDTRYTSDYFRAQFDLAGLTNPKLHFALAYAPYDESFYDGLKVSAITCNGEVVPLFQAFGAELATAPANTDAFIPADCSLWRQITVPLESLTGQSIVIEFENVGGNGNLLYIDNIDISASQLANQPPTIAITSPEEGDIFTGSLPELELRVTTADTDGIVQRVDFFINSDSAGTASFPPFGLNYPLPAYGTYSLQARAVDNDGASALSSPVQINVEPASGVTALPGNSGIQFEAFPNPVSGQLNLRFTSSQPAEVSIQLFNSLGQRVHSVQASLPAGTAFRQLAVTRLPAGVYQLSVTHAGANASTKVVVN
;
A
#
# COMPACT_ATOMS: atom_id res chain seq x y z
N MET A 1 -34.00 -78.17 -33.23
CA MET A 1 -32.96 -78.39 -32.19
C MET A 1 -32.17 -77.10 -32.07
N ILE A 2 -32.61 -76.15 -31.22
CA ILE A 2 -32.27 -75.91 -29.79
C ILE A 2 -31.22 -74.76 -29.73
N LYS A 3 -31.67 -73.50 -29.53
CA LYS A 3 -31.73 -72.71 -28.25
C LYS A 3 -30.32 -72.26 -27.81
N TYR A 4 -29.94 -71.00 -27.54
CA TYR A 4 -30.59 -69.72 -27.21
C TYR A 4 -29.72 -68.54 -27.72
N LEU A 5 -30.31 -67.45 -28.20
CA LEU A 5 -29.76 -66.08 -28.09
C LEU A 5 -30.93 -65.09 -28.29
N LEU A 6 -31.29 -64.39 -27.23
CA LEU A 6 -32.30 -63.32 -27.20
C LEU A 6 -31.60 -61.96 -27.52
N PRO A 7 -32.29 -60.98 -28.11
CA PRO A 7 -31.72 -59.67 -28.43
C PRO A 7 -31.83 -58.70 -27.25
N LEU A 8 -30.77 -57.91 -27.01
CA LEU A 8 -30.75 -56.75 -26.13
C LEU A 8 -31.19 -55.52 -26.93
N PHE A 9 -32.41 -55.06 -26.68
CA PHE A 9 -32.80 -53.65 -26.80
C PHE A 9 -32.65 -53.05 -25.40
N VAL A 10 -31.88 -51.97 -25.24
CA VAL A 10 -31.99 -50.90 -24.23
C VAL A 10 -30.72 -50.03 -24.27
N CYS A 11 -30.93 -48.71 -24.14
CA CYS A 11 -29.97 -47.62 -23.90
C CYS A 11 -29.18 -47.05 -25.10
N ALA A 12 -29.85 -46.18 -25.86
CA ALA A 12 -29.23 -44.95 -26.37
C ALA A 12 -29.79 -43.78 -25.56
N TYR A 13 -29.08 -43.37 -24.50
CA TYR A 13 -29.13 -42.07 -23.82
C TYR A 13 -28.26 -42.18 -22.56
N SER A 14 -26.98 -41.82 -22.67
CA SER A 14 -26.08 -41.43 -21.57
C SER A 14 -24.62 -41.36 -22.03
N TRP A 15 -24.32 -40.43 -22.95
CA TRP A 15 -22.96 -39.93 -23.17
C TRP A 15 -23.03 -38.40 -23.15
N ALA A 16 -23.40 -37.84 -21.99
CA ALA A 16 -23.36 -36.40 -21.70
C ALA A 16 -23.06 -36.16 -20.20
N ALA A 17 -22.31 -37.07 -19.59
CA ALA A 17 -21.80 -36.94 -18.23
C ALA A 17 -20.42 -37.59 -18.22
N LEU A 18 -19.44 -36.83 -18.72
CA LEU A 18 -17.97 -37.01 -18.66
C LEU A 18 -17.32 -36.26 -19.84
N ALA A 19 -17.68 -34.99 -20.03
CA ALA A 19 -16.78 -34.02 -20.66
C ALA A 19 -16.13 -33.26 -19.52
N GLN A 20 -15.02 -33.80 -19.03
CA GLN A 20 -14.12 -33.16 -18.08
C GLN A 20 -13.64 -31.86 -18.73
N GLN A 21 -13.78 -30.75 -18.00
CA GLN A 21 -13.29 -29.42 -18.34
C GLN A 21 -11.88 -29.51 -18.96
N GLY A 22 -11.78 -29.22 -20.26
CA GLY A 22 -10.53 -28.66 -20.77
C GLY A 22 -10.32 -27.31 -20.09
N ALA A 23 -9.06 -26.90 -19.88
CA ALA A 23 -8.74 -25.60 -19.31
C ALA A 23 -9.48 -24.50 -20.08
N ILE A 24 -10.51 -23.90 -19.47
CA ILE A 24 -11.20 -22.75 -20.03
C ILE A 24 -10.20 -21.59 -19.94
N PRO A 25 -9.84 -20.92 -21.04
CA PRO A 25 -8.85 -19.85 -21.02
C PRO A 25 -9.24 -18.75 -20.03
N HIS A 26 -8.26 -18.20 -19.31
CA HIS A 26 -8.49 -17.17 -18.30
C HIS A 26 -8.70 -15.78 -18.94
N TYR A 27 -8.01 -15.51 -20.05
CA TYR A 27 -8.07 -14.28 -20.86
C TYR A 27 -8.62 -14.58 -22.27
N PRO A 28 -9.05 -13.57 -23.06
CA PRO A 28 -9.61 -13.79 -24.39
C PRO A 28 -8.55 -14.41 -25.31
N THR A 29 -8.85 -15.56 -25.91
CA THR A 29 -7.93 -16.21 -26.86
C THR A 29 -8.27 -15.87 -28.32
N ARG A 30 -7.30 -15.98 -29.21
CA ARG A 30 -7.53 -15.86 -30.67
C ARG A 30 -8.59 -16.83 -31.19
N ALA A 31 -8.69 -18.02 -30.57
CA ALA A 31 -9.69 -19.02 -30.93
C ALA A 31 -11.11 -18.61 -30.48
N GLU A 32 -11.24 -17.99 -29.30
CA GLU A 32 -12.49 -17.37 -28.86
C GLU A 32 -12.87 -16.20 -29.75
N ALA A 33 -11.93 -15.32 -30.10
CA ALA A 33 -12.20 -14.19 -31.02
C ALA A 33 -12.77 -14.65 -32.37
N GLN A 34 -12.27 -15.77 -32.93
CA GLN A 34 -12.81 -16.37 -34.16
C GLN A 34 -14.21 -16.99 -33.96
N GLY A 35 -14.53 -17.46 -32.76
CA GLY A 35 -15.83 -18.03 -32.42
C GLY A 35 -16.92 -16.98 -32.13
N MET A 36 -16.55 -15.71 -31.96
CA MET A 36 -17.46 -14.65 -31.53
C MET A 36 -18.62 -14.43 -32.52
N GLU A 37 -18.36 -14.40 -33.82
CA GLU A 37 -19.41 -14.21 -34.84
C GLU A 37 -20.49 -15.30 -34.75
N THR A 38 -20.07 -16.57 -34.63
CA THR A 38 -21.01 -17.70 -34.46
C THR A 38 -21.76 -17.66 -33.14
N PHE A 39 -21.12 -17.15 -32.08
CA PHE A 39 -21.77 -16.98 -30.78
C PHE A 39 -22.85 -15.90 -30.84
N ILE A 40 -22.56 -14.74 -31.41
CA ILE A 40 -23.52 -13.64 -31.61
C ILE A 40 -24.74 -14.13 -32.40
N ASP A 41 -24.53 -14.85 -33.51
CA ASP A 41 -25.61 -15.47 -34.28
C ASP A 41 -26.48 -16.40 -33.42
N SER A 42 -25.88 -17.12 -32.48
CA SER A 42 -26.60 -17.98 -31.55
C SER A 42 -27.44 -17.20 -30.53
N LEU A 43 -26.94 -16.05 -30.06
CA LEU A 43 -27.66 -15.17 -29.12
C LEU A 43 -28.90 -14.56 -29.78
N GLN A 44 -28.77 -14.11 -31.03
CA GLN A 44 -29.87 -13.54 -31.81
C GLN A 44 -31.01 -14.55 -32.10
N SER A 45 -30.76 -15.84 -31.88
CA SER A 45 -31.76 -16.90 -32.00
C SER A 45 -32.51 -17.23 -30.69
N ARG A 46 -32.16 -16.57 -29.56
CA ARG A 46 -32.88 -16.67 -28.27
C ARG A 46 -34.29 -16.05 -28.37
N ASP A 47 -35.19 -16.41 -27.46
CA ASP A 47 -36.65 -16.20 -27.52
C ASP A 47 -37.07 -14.74 -27.88
N PRO A 48 -37.94 -14.50 -28.88
CA PRO A 48 -38.40 -13.18 -29.33
C PRO A 48 -39.25 -12.36 -28.32
N GLY A 49 -39.42 -12.81 -27.07
CA GLY A 49 -40.09 -12.05 -26.01
C GLY A 49 -39.21 -11.00 -25.30
N LEU A 50 -37.92 -10.94 -25.66
CA LEU A 50 -36.90 -10.10 -25.05
C LEU A 50 -36.88 -8.69 -25.65
N ILE A 51 -36.71 -7.66 -24.80
CA ILE A 51 -36.65 -6.26 -25.25
C ILE A 51 -35.22 -5.96 -25.68
N SER A 52 -35.01 -5.95 -27.00
CA SER A 52 -33.74 -5.55 -27.62
C SER A 52 -33.63 -4.06 -27.90
N ASP A 53 -34.71 -3.30 -27.67
CA ASP A 53 -34.66 -1.84 -27.67
C ASP A 53 -33.97 -1.34 -26.37
N PRO A 54 -33.28 -0.19 -26.40
CA PRO A 54 -32.74 0.41 -25.18
C PRO A 54 -33.82 0.66 -24.12
N PRO A 55 -33.44 0.67 -22.82
CA PRO A 55 -34.35 1.04 -21.74
C PRO A 55 -34.95 2.44 -21.96
N PRO A 56 -36.19 2.69 -21.47
CA PRO A 56 -36.81 4.00 -21.57
C PRO A 56 -35.93 5.08 -20.93
N ALA A 57 -35.60 6.13 -21.69
CA ALA A 57 -34.81 7.26 -21.20
C ALA A 57 -35.67 8.24 -20.36
N PRO A 58 -35.06 8.96 -19.40
CA PRO A 58 -33.67 8.86 -18.96
C PRO A 58 -33.40 7.60 -18.11
N VAL A 59 -32.17 7.09 -18.24
CA VAL A 59 -31.66 5.92 -17.52
C VAL A 59 -30.47 6.36 -16.68
N ARG A 60 -30.27 5.72 -15.53
CA ARG A 60 -29.10 5.92 -14.66
C ARG A 60 -28.59 4.59 -14.15
N THR A 61 -27.32 4.29 -14.38
CA THR A 61 -26.65 3.15 -13.74
C THR A 61 -26.27 3.51 -12.31
N MET A 62 -26.54 2.62 -11.35
CA MET A 62 -26.15 2.84 -9.96
C MET A 62 -24.64 2.74 -9.75
N ALA A 63 -24.10 3.56 -8.84
CA ALA A 63 -22.78 3.36 -8.26
C ALA A 63 -22.74 2.13 -7.35
N GLU A 64 -21.55 1.62 -7.07
CA GLU A 64 -21.42 0.41 -6.25
C GLU A 64 -21.55 0.64 -4.74
N TRP A 65 -21.39 1.88 -4.27
CA TRP A 65 -21.59 2.24 -2.86
C TRP A 65 -23.05 2.61 -2.53
N GLU A 66 -23.95 2.57 -3.52
CA GLU A 66 -25.39 2.77 -3.30
C GLU A 66 -26.03 1.54 -2.60
N GLU A 67 -27.21 1.75 -2.01
CA GLU A 67 -27.96 0.71 -1.31
C GLU A 67 -28.33 -0.45 -2.26
N ILE A 68 -28.04 -1.69 -1.84
CA ILE A 68 -28.34 -2.91 -2.58
C ILE A 68 -29.35 -3.78 -1.83
N GLN A 69 -30.19 -4.52 -2.59
CA GLN A 69 -31.07 -5.54 -2.02
C GLN A 69 -30.43 -6.93 -2.04
N ALA A 70 -29.49 -7.19 -2.95
CA ALA A 70 -28.83 -8.46 -3.04
C ALA A 70 -27.41 -8.40 -3.63
N ILE A 71 -26.63 -9.42 -3.31
CA ILE A 71 -25.37 -9.78 -3.97
C ILE A 71 -25.50 -11.20 -4.52
N ALA A 72 -25.04 -11.42 -5.75
CA ALA A 72 -25.05 -12.72 -6.41
C ALA A 72 -23.62 -13.26 -6.61
N ILE A 73 -23.48 -14.58 -6.44
CA ILE A 73 -22.24 -15.34 -6.70
C ILE A 73 -22.55 -16.64 -7.47
N SER A 74 -21.59 -17.13 -8.23
CA SER A 74 -21.64 -18.45 -8.88
C SER A 74 -20.75 -19.45 -8.15
N TRP A 75 -21.31 -20.59 -7.73
CA TRP A 75 -20.64 -21.49 -6.81
C TRP A 75 -19.71 -22.49 -7.51
N THR A 76 -18.40 -22.27 -7.49
CA THR A 76 -17.42 -23.25 -7.99
C THR A 76 -16.72 -23.94 -6.82
N GLN A 77 -16.75 -25.27 -6.78
CA GLN A 77 -16.20 -26.07 -5.68
C GLN A 77 -14.71 -25.80 -5.39
N GLN A 78 -13.95 -25.42 -6.42
CA GLN A 78 -12.54 -25.03 -6.31
C GLN A 78 -12.34 -23.84 -5.36
N TYR A 79 -13.26 -22.87 -5.36
CA TYR A 79 -13.17 -21.63 -4.58
C TYR A 79 -14.18 -21.58 -3.42
N ALA A 80 -14.67 -22.74 -2.98
CA ALA A 80 -15.72 -22.83 -1.96
C ALA A 80 -15.36 -22.12 -0.65
N GLY A 81 -14.07 -22.05 -0.28
CA GLY A 81 -13.60 -21.30 0.90
C GLY A 81 -13.92 -19.81 0.79
N ILE A 82 -13.40 -19.16 -0.26
CA ILE A 82 -13.61 -17.73 -0.54
C ILE A 82 -15.09 -17.41 -0.68
N LEU A 83 -15.83 -18.22 -1.45
CA LEU A 83 -17.27 -18.04 -1.65
C LEU A 83 -18.05 -18.16 -0.34
N THR A 84 -17.64 -19.03 0.57
CA THR A 84 -18.24 -19.14 1.91
C THR A 84 -18.03 -17.86 2.72
N GLU A 85 -16.82 -17.27 2.69
CA GLU A 85 -16.54 -16.01 3.38
C GLU A 85 -17.36 -14.85 2.81
N ILE A 86 -17.50 -14.76 1.47
CA ILE A 86 -18.36 -13.76 0.83
C ILE A 86 -19.80 -13.90 1.35
N VAL A 87 -20.37 -15.10 1.36
CA VAL A 87 -21.73 -15.33 1.88
C VAL A 87 -21.81 -14.93 3.36
N ARG A 88 -20.84 -15.35 4.19
CA ARG A 88 -20.82 -15.07 5.63
C ARG A 88 -20.86 -13.57 5.93
N HIS A 89 -20.09 -12.79 5.20
CA HIS A 89 -19.97 -11.35 5.45
C HIS A 89 -21.04 -10.52 4.73
N SER A 90 -21.70 -11.09 3.72
CA SER A 90 -22.77 -10.40 2.97
C SER A 90 -24.17 -10.66 3.52
N ALA A 91 -24.44 -11.86 4.06
CA ALA A 91 -25.76 -12.24 4.58
C ALA A 91 -26.32 -11.32 5.69
N PRO A 92 -25.50 -10.69 6.55
CA PRO A 92 -25.99 -9.69 7.51
C PRO A 92 -26.48 -8.38 6.86
N GLU A 93 -26.03 -8.07 5.64
CA GLU A 93 -26.23 -6.79 4.97
C GLU A 93 -27.36 -6.82 3.95
N CYS A 94 -27.53 -7.93 3.23
CA CYS A 94 -28.53 -8.10 2.18
C CYS A 94 -28.81 -9.58 1.87
N THR A 95 -29.71 -9.85 0.92
CA THR A 95 -29.89 -11.21 0.39
C THR A 95 -28.64 -11.64 -0.39
N VAL A 96 -28.21 -12.89 -0.22
CA VAL A 96 -27.11 -13.50 -0.99
C VAL A 96 -27.68 -14.57 -1.91
N ILE A 97 -27.61 -14.34 -3.22
CA ILE A 97 -28.01 -15.31 -4.24
C ILE A 97 -26.81 -16.17 -4.62
N VAL A 98 -26.89 -17.47 -4.35
CA VAL A 98 -25.85 -18.44 -4.69
C VAL A 98 -26.33 -19.32 -5.84
N ILE A 99 -25.76 -19.11 -7.03
CA ILE A 99 -26.06 -19.90 -8.22
C ILE A 99 -25.23 -21.18 -8.17
N ALA A 100 -25.89 -22.35 -8.15
CA ALA A 100 -25.21 -23.62 -8.00
C ALA A 100 -25.86 -24.74 -8.80
N SER A 101 -25.03 -25.61 -9.38
CA SER A 101 -25.48 -26.84 -10.08
C SER A 101 -26.04 -27.91 -9.14
N ASN A 102 -25.69 -27.88 -7.85
CA ASN A 102 -26.21 -28.78 -6.82
C ASN A 102 -26.52 -28.00 -5.54
N THR A 103 -27.74 -27.45 -5.47
CA THR A 103 -28.18 -26.59 -4.37
C THR A 103 -28.07 -27.27 -3.00
N ASN A 104 -28.46 -28.55 -2.88
CA ASN A 104 -28.38 -29.31 -1.63
C ASN A 104 -26.95 -29.42 -1.08
N SER A 105 -25.98 -29.67 -1.97
CA SER A 105 -24.57 -29.79 -1.57
C SER A 105 -24.03 -28.46 -1.04
N VAL A 106 -24.32 -27.36 -1.74
CA VAL A 106 -23.88 -26.02 -1.36
C VAL A 106 -24.54 -25.57 -0.06
N THR A 107 -25.84 -25.76 0.08
CA THR A 107 -26.58 -25.46 1.33
C THR A 107 -25.97 -26.21 2.51
N GLN A 108 -25.66 -27.51 2.36
CA GLN A 108 -25.03 -28.28 3.42
C GLN A 108 -23.62 -27.79 3.76
N GLN A 109 -22.83 -27.38 2.76
CA GLN A 109 -21.49 -26.81 2.97
C GLN A 109 -21.55 -25.51 3.77
N LEU A 110 -22.44 -24.59 3.39
CA LEU A 110 -22.63 -23.32 4.10
C LEU A 110 -23.11 -23.54 5.55
N GLN A 111 -24.05 -24.48 5.77
CA GLN A 111 -24.49 -24.86 7.12
C GLN A 111 -23.35 -25.44 7.96
N ASN A 112 -22.55 -26.33 7.38
CA ASN A 112 -21.41 -26.94 8.06
C ASN A 112 -20.32 -25.91 8.40
N ALA A 113 -20.20 -24.86 7.59
CA ALA A 113 -19.30 -23.73 7.82
C ALA A 113 -19.85 -22.68 8.80
N GLY A 114 -21.02 -22.92 9.39
CA GLY A 114 -21.65 -22.06 10.40
C GLY A 114 -22.25 -20.77 9.83
N VAL A 115 -22.52 -20.70 8.53
CA VAL A 115 -23.11 -19.52 7.88
C VAL A 115 -24.63 -19.48 8.16
N PRO A 116 -25.17 -18.40 8.76
CA PRO A 116 -26.61 -18.21 8.87
C PRO A 116 -27.26 -18.11 7.50
N LEU A 117 -28.33 -18.87 7.25
CA LEU A 117 -28.97 -18.94 5.93
C LEU A 117 -30.24 -18.10 5.80
N ASP A 118 -30.58 -17.28 6.80
CA ASP A 118 -31.83 -16.51 6.81
C ASP A 118 -31.98 -15.58 5.59
N ASN A 119 -30.85 -15.04 5.11
CA ASN A 119 -30.77 -14.17 3.94
C ASN A 119 -30.00 -14.82 2.77
N VAL A 120 -29.91 -16.16 2.73
CA VAL A 120 -29.15 -16.88 1.68
C VAL A 120 -30.08 -17.72 0.84
N GLU A 121 -30.09 -17.48 -0.47
CA GLU A 121 -30.89 -18.22 -1.43
C GLU A 121 -30.00 -18.97 -2.41
N VAL A 122 -30.03 -20.30 -2.36
CA VAL A 122 -29.26 -21.15 -3.29
C VAL A 122 -30.15 -21.60 -4.43
N ILE A 123 -29.91 -21.06 -5.63
CA ILE A 123 -30.74 -21.29 -6.82
C ILE A 123 -30.01 -22.17 -7.84
N ASN A 124 -30.80 -22.98 -8.57
CA ASN A 124 -30.27 -23.88 -9.59
C ASN A 124 -30.32 -23.22 -10.97
N ALA A 125 -29.16 -22.89 -11.52
CA ALA A 125 -29.00 -22.45 -12.92
C ALA A 125 -27.66 -22.94 -13.50
N PRO A 126 -27.58 -23.17 -14.82
CA PRO A 126 -26.32 -23.51 -15.47
C PRO A 126 -25.42 -22.27 -15.61
N TYR A 127 -24.13 -22.43 -15.35
CA TYR A 127 -23.06 -21.44 -15.56
C TYR A 127 -21.78 -22.18 -15.95
N ASN A 128 -20.86 -21.49 -16.61
CA ASN A 128 -19.56 -22.01 -17.03
C ASN A 128 -18.43 -21.61 -16.08
N SER A 129 -18.50 -20.43 -15.45
CA SER A 129 -17.40 -19.89 -14.65
C SER A 129 -17.85 -19.13 -13.40
N VAL A 130 -16.90 -18.87 -12.50
CA VAL A 130 -17.12 -18.16 -11.22
C VAL A 130 -17.25 -16.63 -11.41
N TRP A 131 -16.89 -16.11 -12.58
CA TRP A 131 -16.67 -14.68 -12.87
C TRP A 131 -17.95 -13.86 -13.08
N ILE A 132 -18.92 -13.98 -12.17
CA ILE A 132 -20.25 -13.35 -12.29
C ILE A 132 -20.20 -11.83 -12.41
N ARG A 133 -19.09 -11.19 -12.03
CA ARG A 133 -18.86 -9.77 -12.30
C ARG A 133 -19.01 -9.46 -13.78
N ASP A 134 -18.41 -10.30 -14.62
CA ASP A 134 -18.19 -10.04 -16.03
C ASP A 134 -19.42 -10.26 -16.88
N TYR A 135 -20.24 -11.24 -16.51
CA TYR A 135 -21.43 -11.64 -17.25
C TYR A 135 -22.74 -11.35 -16.50
N GLY A 136 -22.70 -10.96 -15.23
CA GLY A 136 -23.90 -10.66 -14.46
C GLY A 136 -24.50 -9.30 -14.85
N PRO A 137 -25.81 -9.08 -14.61
CA PRO A 137 -26.56 -7.94 -15.16
C PRO A 137 -26.15 -6.59 -14.55
N TRP A 138 -26.05 -5.53 -15.34
CA TRP A 138 -25.87 -4.17 -14.80
C TRP A 138 -27.20 -3.62 -14.30
N THR A 139 -27.22 -3.14 -13.06
CA THR A 139 -28.41 -2.53 -12.46
C THR A 139 -28.55 -1.08 -12.92
N VAL A 140 -29.73 -0.75 -13.47
CA VAL A 140 -30.08 0.61 -13.90
C VAL A 140 -31.45 1.03 -13.38
N TYR A 141 -31.68 2.34 -13.30
CA TYR A 141 -32.94 2.95 -12.91
C TYR A 141 -33.50 3.82 -14.02
N HIS A 142 -34.81 3.70 -14.26
CA HIS A 142 -35.56 4.68 -15.06
C HIS A 142 -35.77 5.95 -14.22
N ASN A 143 -35.67 7.13 -14.84
CA ASN A 143 -35.84 8.43 -14.17
C ASN A 143 -35.05 8.55 -12.86
N ASP A 144 -33.79 8.09 -12.88
CA ASP A 144 -32.84 8.04 -11.77
C ASP A 144 -33.20 7.11 -10.59
N VAL A 145 -34.48 7.02 -10.22
CA VAL A 145 -34.99 6.39 -8.97
C VAL A 145 -36.38 5.74 -9.11
N ASP A 146 -37.01 5.78 -10.29
CA ASP A 146 -38.42 5.43 -10.46
C ASP A 146 -38.69 3.93 -10.64
N SER A 147 -37.86 3.20 -11.37
CA SER A 147 -38.01 1.74 -11.46
C SER A 147 -36.68 1.05 -11.70
N LEU A 148 -36.45 -0.02 -10.93
CA LEU A 148 -35.29 -0.90 -11.08
C LEU A 148 -35.43 -1.74 -12.35
N MET A 149 -34.36 -1.78 -13.14
CA MET A 149 -34.24 -2.58 -14.36
C MET A 149 -32.82 -3.16 -14.42
N VAL A 150 -32.62 -4.14 -15.28
CA VAL A 150 -31.29 -4.68 -15.56
C VAL A 150 -30.95 -4.62 -17.04
N VAL A 151 -29.67 -4.43 -17.32
CA VAL A 151 -29.09 -4.43 -18.66
C VAL A 151 -28.18 -5.63 -18.80
N ASP A 152 -28.28 -6.27 -19.96
CA ASP A 152 -27.43 -7.37 -20.40
C ASP A 152 -26.74 -7.00 -21.73
N TRP A 153 -25.61 -7.63 -22.02
CA TRP A 153 -24.75 -7.37 -23.18
C TRP A 153 -24.12 -8.68 -23.66
N ILE A 154 -23.39 -8.65 -24.78
CA ILE A 154 -22.72 -9.84 -25.30
C ILE A 154 -21.48 -10.10 -24.44
N TYR A 155 -21.45 -11.17 -23.65
CA TYR A 155 -20.26 -11.51 -22.90
C TYR A 155 -19.09 -11.87 -23.84
N ASN A 156 -17.92 -11.27 -23.61
CA ASN A 156 -16.71 -11.43 -24.44
C ASN A 156 -16.04 -12.84 -24.38
N ARG A 157 -16.74 -13.87 -23.92
CA ARG A 157 -16.27 -15.27 -23.88
C ARG A 157 -17.28 -16.18 -24.59
N PRO A 158 -17.15 -16.38 -25.92
CA PRO A 158 -18.16 -17.05 -26.73
C PRO A 158 -18.34 -18.54 -26.43
N TRP A 159 -17.39 -19.16 -25.73
CA TRP A 159 -17.50 -20.55 -25.27
C TRP A 159 -18.13 -20.66 -23.87
N ARG A 160 -18.50 -19.53 -23.25
CA ARG A 160 -19.15 -19.43 -21.94
C ARG A 160 -20.62 -19.04 -22.07
N ALA A 161 -21.34 -19.66 -23.00
CA ALA A 161 -22.74 -19.32 -23.30
C ALA A 161 -23.72 -19.49 -22.12
N GLN A 162 -23.39 -20.28 -21.09
CA GLN A 162 -24.24 -20.42 -19.89
C GLN A 162 -24.00 -19.29 -18.88
N ASP A 163 -22.80 -18.70 -18.85
CA ASP A 163 -22.54 -17.50 -18.07
C ASP A 163 -23.40 -16.34 -18.57
N ASP A 164 -23.46 -16.20 -19.89
CA ASP A 164 -24.26 -15.22 -20.64
C ASP A 164 -25.79 -15.47 -20.56
N LEU A 165 -26.25 -16.44 -19.77
CA LEU A 165 -27.68 -16.64 -19.45
C LEU A 165 -28.04 -16.17 -18.04
N ILE A 166 -27.05 -15.93 -17.18
CA ILE A 166 -27.28 -15.58 -15.78
C ILE A 166 -28.01 -14.23 -15.58
N PRO A 167 -27.81 -13.20 -16.42
CA PRO A 167 -28.63 -11.98 -16.39
C PRO A 167 -30.13 -12.26 -16.43
N THR A 168 -30.57 -13.12 -17.35
CA THR A 168 -31.98 -13.53 -17.47
C THR A 168 -32.47 -14.29 -16.25
N VAL A 169 -31.65 -15.20 -15.71
CA VAL A 169 -31.98 -15.95 -14.48
C VAL A 169 -32.21 -15.00 -13.30
N LEU A 170 -31.34 -14.01 -13.12
CA LEU A 170 -31.46 -13.04 -12.04
C LEU A 170 -32.63 -12.07 -12.28
N ALA A 171 -32.85 -11.64 -13.52
CA ALA A 171 -34.00 -10.80 -13.88
C ALA A 171 -35.33 -11.50 -13.57
N GLU A 172 -35.48 -12.77 -13.96
CA GLU A 172 -36.66 -13.58 -13.65
C GLU A 172 -36.84 -13.77 -12.14
N HIS A 173 -35.76 -14.08 -11.42
CA HIS A 173 -35.77 -14.29 -9.97
C HIS A 173 -36.28 -13.05 -9.21
N PHE A 174 -35.80 -11.86 -9.57
CA PHE A 174 -36.22 -10.60 -8.96
C PHE A 174 -37.46 -9.98 -9.64
N SER A 175 -38.01 -10.61 -10.68
CA SER A 175 -39.11 -10.08 -11.50
C SER A 175 -38.82 -8.68 -12.07
N LEU A 176 -37.60 -8.49 -12.60
CA LEU A 176 -37.12 -7.22 -13.16
C LEU A 176 -37.22 -7.19 -14.69
N PRO A 177 -37.51 -6.03 -15.29
CA PRO A 177 -37.31 -5.82 -16.72
C PRO A 177 -35.83 -5.99 -17.09
N ILE A 178 -35.55 -6.75 -18.14
CA ILE A 178 -34.23 -6.93 -18.74
C ILE A 178 -34.19 -6.31 -20.14
N TYR A 179 -33.10 -5.59 -20.43
CA TYR A 179 -32.82 -4.96 -21.72
C TYR A 179 -31.48 -5.45 -22.24
N GLU A 180 -31.48 -6.10 -23.41
CA GLU A 180 -30.31 -6.78 -23.95
C GLU A 180 -29.68 -5.97 -25.10
N ALA A 181 -28.40 -5.64 -24.98
CA ALA A 181 -27.58 -4.98 -25.99
C ALA A 181 -26.96 -6.03 -26.95
N ILE A 182 -27.80 -6.84 -27.61
CA ILE A 182 -27.37 -8.00 -28.43
C ILE A 182 -27.77 -7.92 -29.91
N THR A 183 -28.51 -6.87 -30.31
CA THR A 183 -28.97 -6.67 -31.70
C THR A 183 -28.44 -5.36 -32.27
N ALA A 184 -28.09 -5.37 -33.56
CA ALA A 184 -27.62 -4.17 -34.24
C ALA A 184 -28.70 -3.07 -34.26
N PRO A 185 -28.34 -1.78 -34.04
CA PRO A 185 -26.97 -1.25 -33.96
C PRO A 185 -26.34 -1.29 -32.56
N TYR A 186 -27.05 -1.82 -31.55
CA TYR A 186 -26.66 -1.77 -30.14
C TYR A 186 -25.94 -3.02 -29.64
N ASP A 187 -25.64 -3.99 -30.51
CA ASP A 187 -24.91 -5.21 -30.18
C ASP A 187 -23.54 -4.85 -29.58
N TRP A 188 -23.36 -5.09 -28.29
CA TRP A 188 -22.23 -4.58 -27.54
C TRP A 188 -21.51 -5.71 -26.81
N ILE A 189 -20.25 -5.94 -27.19
CA ILE A 189 -19.37 -6.89 -26.49
C ILE A 189 -18.74 -6.17 -25.30
N HIS A 190 -18.84 -6.76 -24.11
CA HIS A 190 -18.28 -6.17 -22.90
C HIS A 190 -18.04 -7.18 -21.77
N THR A 191 -17.37 -6.71 -20.71
CA THR A 191 -17.28 -7.34 -19.39
C THR A 191 -17.61 -6.38 -18.27
N GLY A 192 -18.26 -6.86 -17.22
CA GLY A 192 -18.57 -6.04 -16.05
C GLY A 192 -17.34 -5.62 -15.22
N GLY A 193 -16.23 -6.37 -15.22
CA GLY A 193 -14.99 -5.96 -14.55
C GLY A 193 -14.32 -4.75 -15.21
N ASN A 194 -14.51 -4.60 -16.52
CA ASN A 194 -14.06 -3.43 -17.26
C ASN A 194 -15.10 -2.29 -17.34
N ASN A 195 -16.07 -2.22 -16.41
CA ASN A 195 -17.08 -1.16 -16.36
C ASN A 195 -17.31 -0.64 -14.94
N LEU A 196 -16.52 0.37 -14.55
CA LEU A 196 -16.74 1.13 -13.32
C LEU A 196 -17.62 2.35 -13.61
N ARG A 197 -18.36 2.82 -12.60
CA ARG A 197 -19.26 3.97 -12.73
C ARG A 197 -19.33 4.81 -11.46
N ASP A 198 -19.58 6.10 -11.64
CA ASP A 198 -19.73 7.07 -10.54
C ASP A 198 -21.17 7.21 -10.01
N GLY A 199 -22.14 6.53 -10.66
CA GLY A 199 -23.57 6.64 -10.34
C GLY A 199 -24.23 7.95 -10.79
N MET A 200 -23.47 8.81 -11.47
CA MET A 200 -23.78 10.20 -11.81
C MET A 200 -23.64 10.47 -13.32
N GLY A 201 -23.65 9.41 -14.14
CA GLY A 201 -23.61 9.51 -15.60
C GLY A 201 -22.20 9.50 -16.20
N THR A 202 -21.19 9.06 -15.45
CA THR A 202 -19.84 8.77 -15.95
C THR A 202 -19.53 7.28 -15.81
N ASN A 203 -19.13 6.67 -16.92
CA ASN A 203 -18.61 5.31 -16.96
C ASN A 203 -17.10 5.35 -17.27
N PHE A 204 -16.42 4.29 -16.83
CA PHE A 204 -14.99 4.09 -16.99
C PHE A 204 -14.72 2.68 -17.48
N SER A 205 -13.78 2.54 -18.40
CA SER A 205 -13.24 1.25 -18.87
C SER A 205 -11.81 1.42 -19.37
N SER A 206 -11.13 0.32 -19.70
CA SER A 206 -9.96 0.37 -20.56
C SER A 206 -10.36 0.40 -22.04
N GLU A 207 -9.43 0.77 -22.91
CA GLU A 207 -9.60 0.76 -24.36
C GLU A 207 -9.89 -0.64 -24.96
N LEU A 208 -9.81 -1.72 -24.15
CA LEU A 208 -10.27 -3.07 -24.52
C LEU A 208 -11.70 -3.05 -25.11
N VAL A 209 -12.59 -2.19 -24.60
CA VAL A 209 -13.96 -2.08 -25.14
C VAL A 209 -13.97 -1.69 -26.63
N LEU A 210 -12.99 -0.90 -27.09
CA LEU A 210 -12.85 -0.52 -28.49
C LEU A 210 -12.30 -1.69 -29.31
N GLU A 211 -11.31 -2.40 -28.77
CA GLU A 211 -10.65 -3.56 -29.40
C GLU A 211 -11.62 -4.72 -29.64
N GLU A 212 -12.51 -4.98 -28.67
CA GLU A 212 -13.49 -6.07 -28.74
C GLU A 212 -14.70 -5.76 -29.62
N ASN A 213 -14.88 -4.49 -30.02
CA ASN A 213 -15.99 -4.04 -30.87
C ASN A 213 -15.48 -3.43 -32.19
N PRO A 214 -14.69 -4.16 -33.02
CA PRO A 214 -13.97 -3.60 -34.17
C PRO A 214 -14.88 -3.06 -35.30
N GLY A 215 -16.18 -3.37 -35.24
CA GLY A 215 -17.20 -2.85 -36.16
C GLY A 215 -17.86 -1.54 -35.72
N LYS A 216 -17.48 -0.99 -34.55
CA LYS A 216 -18.07 0.21 -33.96
C LYS A 216 -17.01 1.29 -33.77
N THR A 217 -17.38 2.54 -34.02
CA THR A 217 -16.53 3.68 -33.65
C THR A 217 -16.65 3.95 -32.16
N GLU A 218 -15.69 4.67 -31.58
CA GLU A 218 -15.80 5.11 -30.19
C GLU A 218 -17.11 5.89 -29.93
N ALA A 219 -17.53 6.74 -30.87
CA ALA A 219 -18.79 7.48 -30.77
C ALA A 219 -20.03 6.56 -30.77
N ASP A 220 -19.98 5.42 -31.47
CA ASP A 220 -21.05 4.43 -31.43
C ASP A 220 -21.11 3.75 -30.06
N ILE A 221 -19.95 3.43 -29.48
CA ILE A 221 -19.84 2.84 -28.12
C ILE A 221 -20.35 3.82 -27.07
N ASP A 222 -19.99 5.10 -27.17
CA ASP A 222 -20.50 6.15 -26.29
C ASP A 222 -22.03 6.30 -26.41
N ALA A 223 -22.57 6.21 -27.62
CA ALA A 223 -24.01 6.27 -27.85
C ALA A 223 -24.74 5.06 -27.25
N ILE A 224 -24.15 3.86 -27.32
CA ILE A 224 -24.69 2.65 -26.68
C ILE A 224 -24.67 2.79 -25.16
N ALA A 225 -23.54 3.21 -24.58
CA ALA A 225 -23.40 3.42 -23.14
C ALA A 225 -24.39 4.49 -22.64
N GLN A 226 -24.59 5.58 -23.38
CA GLN A 226 -25.61 6.57 -23.07
C GLN A 226 -27.03 5.98 -23.12
N ALA A 227 -27.34 5.17 -24.14
CA ALA A 227 -28.68 4.62 -24.33
C ALA A 227 -29.06 3.57 -23.28
N TYR A 228 -28.14 2.67 -22.91
CA TYR A 228 -28.40 1.58 -21.99
C TYR A 228 -28.05 1.91 -20.54
N LEU A 229 -27.01 2.69 -20.30
CA LEU A 229 -26.46 2.94 -18.96
C LEU A 229 -26.71 4.35 -18.45
N GLY A 230 -27.15 5.26 -19.31
CA GLY A 230 -27.25 6.68 -18.95
C GLY A 230 -25.90 7.38 -18.88
N ALA A 231 -24.85 6.79 -19.46
CA ALA A 231 -23.50 7.33 -19.43
C ALA A 231 -23.36 8.53 -20.39
N SER A 232 -23.54 9.73 -19.86
CA SER A 232 -23.29 10.98 -20.59
C SER A 232 -21.81 11.24 -20.88
N ARG A 233 -20.94 10.56 -20.14
CA ARG A 233 -19.49 10.57 -20.31
C ARG A 233 -18.99 9.14 -20.18
N TYR A 234 -18.17 8.69 -21.12
CA TYR A 234 -17.56 7.37 -21.06
C TYR A 234 -16.05 7.47 -21.27
N ILE A 235 -15.32 7.47 -20.16
CA ILE A 235 -13.87 7.60 -20.10
C ILE A 235 -13.24 6.24 -20.34
N LYS A 236 -12.26 6.19 -21.24
CA LYS A 236 -11.53 4.97 -21.60
C LYS A 236 -10.05 5.22 -21.35
N PHE A 237 -9.41 4.35 -20.59
CA PHE A 237 -7.98 4.43 -20.30
C PHE A 237 -7.21 3.51 -21.24
N PRO A 238 -5.99 3.88 -21.67
CA PRO A 238 -5.08 2.95 -22.32
C PRO A 238 -5.01 1.61 -21.58
N THR A 239 -5.01 0.51 -22.34
CA THR A 239 -4.84 -0.84 -21.78
C THR A 239 -3.46 -0.95 -21.13
N LEU A 240 -3.39 -1.73 -20.05
CA LEU A 240 -2.13 -1.90 -19.34
C LEU A 240 -1.22 -2.91 -20.08
N PRO A 241 0.11 -2.68 -20.15
CA PRO A 241 1.03 -3.54 -20.91
C PRO A 241 1.05 -5.02 -20.51
N TYR A 242 0.95 -5.33 -19.22
CA TYR A 242 1.15 -6.68 -18.68
C TYR A 242 -0.13 -7.29 -18.10
N ASP A 243 -1.14 -6.52 -17.70
CA ASP A 243 -2.45 -7.07 -17.32
C ASP A 243 -3.14 -7.76 -18.50
N LEU A 244 -3.15 -9.10 -18.52
CA LEU A 244 -3.72 -9.89 -19.61
C LEU A 244 -5.25 -9.76 -19.79
N ILE A 245 -5.97 -9.32 -18.77
CA ILE A 245 -7.43 -9.15 -18.87
C ILE A 245 -7.83 -7.70 -19.18
N HIS A 246 -6.90 -6.75 -19.01
CA HIS A 246 -7.08 -5.31 -19.21
C HIS A 246 -8.32 -4.74 -18.50
N HIS A 247 -8.67 -5.24 -17.32
CA HIS A 247 -9.85 -4.77 -16.58
C HIS A 247 -9.47 -3.69 -15.58
N ILE A 248 -10.22 -2.59 -15.58
CA ILE A 248 -9.96 -1.47 -14.66
C ILE A 248 -10.25 -1.78 -13.19
N ASP A 249 -11.10 -2.76 -12.88
CA ASP A 249 -11.36 -3.18 -11.49
C ASP A 249 -10.17 -3.88 -10.80
N MET A 250 -9.13 -4.24 -11.57
CA MET A 250 -7.89 -4.81 -11.05
C MET A 250 -6.94 -3.75 -10.48
N HIS A 251 -7.14 -2.47 -10.82
CA HIS A 251 -6.24 -1.40 -10.38
C HIS A 251 -6.95 -0.10 -9.96
N MET A 252 -8.28 0.00 -10.10
CA MET A 252 -9.08 1.16 -9.69
C MET A 252 -10.34 0.76 -8.92
N ARG A 253 -10.73 1.59 -7.94
CA ARG A 253 -11.97 1.44 -7.16
C ARG A 253 -12.52 2.82 -6.78
N PHE A 254 -13.64 3.23 -7.37
CA PHE A 254 -14.37 4.40 -6.88
C PHE A 254 -15.06 4.09 -5.55
N ILE A 255 -14.90 4.98 -4.58
CA ILE A 255 -15.42 4.80 -3.21
C ILE A 255 -16.48 5.85 -2.83
N ASP A 256 -16.52 6.96 -3.55
CA ASP A 256 -17.57 7.95 -3.52
C ASP A 256 -17.62 8.71 -4.86
N GLU A 257 -18.44 9.75 -4.94
CA GLU A 257 -18.69 10.52 -6.15
C GLU A 257 -17.44 11.28 -6.68
N GLU A 258 -16.40 11.46 -5.87
CA GLU A 258 -15.20 12.23 -6.23
C GLU A 258 -13.87 11.53 -5.88
N THR A 259 -13.90 10.34 -5.29
CA THR A 259 -12.70 9.66 -4.76
C THR A 259 -12.54 8.28 -5.36
N VAL A 260 -11.31 8.01 -5.80
CA VAL A 260 -10.88 6.75 -6.38
C VAL A 260 -9.67 6.22 -5.62
N ILE A 261 -9.65 4.93 -5.33
CA ILE A 261 -8.47 4.22 -4.86
C ILE A 261 -7.80 3.60 -6.09
N ILE A 262 -6.51 3.88 -6.29
CA ILE A 262 -5.74 3.39 -7.44
C ILE A 262 -4.50 2.65 -6.95
N GLY A 263 -4.22 1.49 -7.55
CA GLY A 263 -3.02 0.71 -7.27
C GLY A 263 -1.74 1.52 -7.47
N ALA A 264 -0.74 1.25 -6.64
CA ALA A 264 0.59 1.83 -6.74
C ALA A 264 1.63 0.71 -6.64
N TYR A 265 2.57 0.72 -7.56
CA TYR A 265 3.69 -0.20 -7.65
C TYR A 265 5.00 0.57 -7.36
N PRO A 266 6.10 -0.13 -7.05
CA PRO A 266 7.41 0.52 -7.06
C PRO A 266 7.68 1.22 -8.39
N GLU A 267 8.49 2.27 -8.37
CA GLU A 267 8.79 3.08 -9.55
C GLU A 267 9.37 2.20 -10.68
N GLY A 268 8.79 2.29 -11.88
CA GLY A 268 9.23 1.53 -13.05
C GLY A 268 8.82 0.05 -13.08
N VAL A 269 8.07 -0.43 -12.09
CA VAL A 269 7.70 -1.85 -11.96
C VAL A 269 6.27 -2.12 -12.44
N ALA A 270 6.09 -3.23 -13.14
CA ALA A 270 4.86 -3.79 -13.70
C ALA A 270 4.08 -2.75 -14.51
N ASP A 271 2.76 -2.79 -14.42
CA ASP A 271 1.90 -1.78 -15.01
C ASP A 271 1.94 -0.41 -14.29
N GLY A 272 2.81 -0.26 -13.28
CA GLY A 272 2.99 0.96 -12.49
C GLY A 272 3.09 2.23 -13.34
N PRO A 273 4.03 2.33 -14.31
CA PRO A 273 4.16 3.50 -15.16
C PRO A 273 2.86 3.90 -15.88
N GLN A 274 2.15 2.94 -16.47
CA GLN A 274 0.90 3.24 -17.18
C GLN A 274 -0.23 3.60 -16.21
N ILE A 275 -0.27 2.99 -15.02
CA ILE A 275 -1.23 3.33 -13.96
C ILE A 275 -0.99 4.76 -13.45
N GLU A 276 0.27 5.19 -13.32
CA GLU A 276 0.62 6.58 -12.96
C GLU A 276 0.11 7.57 -14.02
N GLU A 277 0.34 7.30 -15.31
CA GLU A 277 -0.15 8.13 -16.40
C GLU A 277 -1.69 8.21 -16.43
N ASN A 278 -2.36 7.08 -16.26
CA ASN A 278 -3.83 7.01 -16.19
C ASN A 278 -4.37 7.77 -14.97
N THR A 279 -3.65 7.72 -13.84
CA THR A 279 -3.97 8.47 -12.62
C THR A 279 -3.85 9.97 -12.85
N GLU A 280 -2.73 10.43 -13.43
CA GLU A 280 -2.50 11.84 -13.72
C GLU A 280 -3.59 12.38 -14.66
N TYR A 281 -3.92 11.64 -15.73
CA TYR A 281 -5.02 12.01 -16.63
C TYR A 281 -6.36 12.15 -15.89
N LEU A 282 -6.71 11.20 -15.02
CA LEU A 282 -7.96 11.23 -14.26
C LEU A 282 -8.06 12.44 -13.34
N ILE A 283 -6.98 12.81 -12.64
CA ILE A 283 -7.02 13.90 -11.66
C ILE A 283 -6.83 15.29 -12.28
N SER A 284 -6.17 15.39 -13.44
CA SER A 284 -5.88 16.67 -14.12
C SER A 284 -6.89 17.04 -15.20
N GLU A 285 -7.38 16.07 -15.97
CA GLU A 285 -8.18 16.35 -17.18
C GLU A 285 -9.66 15.93 -17.06
N VAL A 286 -9.99 15.01 -16.14
CA VAL A 286 -11.35 14.47 -16.02
C VAL A 286 -12.10 15.11 -14.85
N PRO A 287 -13.13 15.95 -15.09
CA PRO A 287 -13.91 16.52 -13.99
C PRO A 287 -14.91 15.48 -13.42
N THR A 288 -15.16 15.54 -12.12
CA THR A 288 -16.28 14.83 -11.46
C THR A 288 -17.61 15.31 -12.01
N ALA A 289 -18.71 14.59 -11.75
CA ALA A 289 -20.05 15.03 -12.14
C ALA A 289 -20.47 16.37 -11.50
N PHE A 290 -19.77 16.80 -10.44
CA PHE A 290 -19.96 18.08 -9.77
C PHE A 290 -19.03 19.19 -10.30
N GLY A 291 -18.18 18.88 -11.28
CA GLY A 291 -17.24 19.83 -11.89
C GLY A 291 -15.94 20.04 -11.10
N ASN A 292 -15.70 19.25 -10.05
CA ASN A 292 -14.42 19.26 -9.32
C ASN A 292 -13.41 18.28 -9.96
N THR A 293 -12.20 18.22 -9.44
CA THR A 293 -11.22 17.17 -9.78
C THR A 293 -11.42 15.91 -8.93
N TYR A 294 -11.16 14.73 -9.49
CA TYR A 294 -11.11 13.49 -8.71
C TYR A 294 -9.96 13.52 -7.69
N GLN A 295 -10.15 12.85 -6.56
CA GLN A 295 -9.10 12.61 -5.57
C GLN A 295 -8.64 11.15 -5.66
N ALA A 296 -7.36 10.93 -5.93
CA ALA A 296 -6.76 9.60 -5.99
C ALA A 296 -6.09 9.25 -4.66
N ILE A 297 -6.53 8.15 -4.04
CA ILE A 297 -5.86 7.52 -2.90
C ILE A 297 -5.01 6.38 -3.45
N ARG A 298 -3.71 6.40 -3.16
CA ARG A 298 -2.77 5.39 -3.68
C ARG A 298 -2.74 4.16 -2.77
N MET A 299 -2.91 2.99 -3.36
CA MET A 299 -2.96 1.70 -2.68
C MET A 299 -1.71 0.88 -3.04
N PRO A 300 -0.74 0.73 -2.13
CA PRO A 300 0.44 -0.10 -2.38
C PRO A 300 0.02 -1.53 -2.72
N MET A 301 0.37 -1.99 -3.92
CA MET A 301 0.05 -3.35 -4.36
C MET A 301 1.12 -4.32 -3.84
N PRO A 302 0.72 -5.50 -3.33
CA PRO A 302 1.66 -6.43 -2.73
C PRO A 302 2.33 -7.26 -3.82
N PRO A 303 3.62 -7.61 -3.67
CA PRO A 303 4.26 -8.56 -4.56
C PRO A 303 3.70 -9.98 -4.33
N ASP A 304 4.06 -10.90 -5.21
CA ASP A 304 3.81 -12.33 -5.00
C ASP A 304 4.60 -12.90 -3.80
N ALA A 305 4.41 -14.18 -3.50
CA ALA A 305 5.10 -14.83 -2.36
C ALA A 305 6.64 -14.86 -2.49
N ALA A 306 7.17 -14.67 -3.71
CA ALA A 306 8.60 -14.59 -4.00
C ALA A 306 9.11 -13.14 -4.10
N GLY A 307 8.28 -12.15 -3.77
CA GLY A 307 8.67 -10.73 -3.83
C GLY A 307 8.62 -10.12 -5.23
N ARG A 308 8.02 -10.80 -6.21
CA ARG A 308 7.96 -10.37 -7.62
C ARG A 308 6.67 -9.63 -7.93
N TYR A 309 6.75 -8.73 -8.90
CA TYR A 309 5.61 -8.05 -9.49
C TYR A 309 5.35 -8.57 -10.91
N PRO A 310 4.13 -8.41 -11.45
CA PRO A 310 3.72 -9.02 -12.71
C PRO A 310 4.27 -8.29 -13.96
N ASP A 311 5.59 -8.23 -14.12
CA ASP A 311 6.32 -7.57 -15.24
C ASP A 311 6.28 -8.35 -16.57
N ASN A 312 5.67 -9.53 -16.58
CA ASN A 312 5.56 -10.36 -17.79
C ASN A 312 4.28 -11.19 -17.74
N ASN A 313 3.14 -10.50 -17.86
CA ASN A 313 1.83 -11.16 -17.96
C ASN A 313 1.48 -12.05 -16.76
N GLY A 314 1.92 -11.63 -15.56
CA GLY A 314 1.80 -12.38 -14.31
C GLY A 314 0.49 -12.14 -13.55
N GLU A 315 0.36 -12.80 -12.41
CA GLU A 315 -0.82 -12.70 -11.54
C GLU A 315 -0.81 -11.37 -10.76
N TYR A 316 -1.82 -10.54 -10.99
CA TYR A 316 -1.99 -9.25 -10.32
C TYR A 316 -2.61 -9.44 -8.93
N ARG A 317 -1.80 -9.58 -7.87
CA ARG A 317 -2.33 -9.38 -6.51
C ARG A 317 -2.79 -7.94 -6.36
N THR A 318 -4.06 -7.76 -5.99
CA THR A 318 -4.68 -6.44 -6.01
C THR A 318 -5.61 -6.24 -4.84
N TYR A 319 -5.47 -5.10 -4.16
CA TYR A 319 -6.41 -4.68 -3.12
C TYR A 319 -7.63 -3.94 -3.67
N THR A 320 -7.56 -3.38 -4.88
CA THR A 320 -8.66 -2.59 -5.48
C THR A 320 -9.82 -3.44 -5.93
N ASN A 321 -9.60 -4.74 -6.18
CA ASN A 321 -10.64 -5.74 -6.50
C ASN A 321 -11.51 -6.11 -5.27
N SER A 322 -11.80 -5.09 -4.46
CA SER A 322 -12.72 -5.04 -3.33
C SER A 322 -14.17 -4.81 -3.80
N ILE A 323 -15.15 -5.05 -2.94
CA ILE A 323 -16.57 -4.85 -3.25
C ILE A 323 -17.37 -4.33 -2.05
N PHE A 324 -18.25 -3.35 -2.30
CA PHE A 324 -19.22 -2.87 -1.31
C PHE A 324 -20.40 -3.83 -1.19
N VAL A 325 -20.81 -4.07 0.05
CA VAL A 325 -22.05 -4.77 0.42
C VAL A 325 -22.72 -3.93 1.51
N ASN A 326 -23.52 -2.94 1.09
CA ASN A 326 -24.11 -1.92 1.97
C ASN A 326 -23.09 -1.31 2.95
N LYS A 327 -23.10 -1.69 4.24
CA LYS A 327 -22.22 -1.14 5.28
C LYS A 327 -20.89 -1.87 5.42
N THR A 328 -20.68 -2.93 4.66
CA THR A 328 -19.48 -3.76 4.68
C THR A 328 -18.69 -3.58 3.38
N LEU A 329 -17.36 -3.51 3.46
CA LEU A 329 -16.46 -3.59 2.31
C LEU A 329 -15.65 -4.89 2.43
N LEU A 330 -15.74 -5.75 1.42
CA LEU A 330 -14.91 -6.96 1.33
C LEU A 330 -13.66 -6.63 0.53
N VAL A 331 -12.48 -6.89 1.11
CA VAL A 331 -11.17 -6.55 0.53
C VAL A 331 -10.36 -7.85 0.37
N PRO A 332 -9.80 -8.14 -0.82
CA PRO A 332 -8.91 -9.29 -0.98
C PRO A 332 -7.65 -9.11 -0.13
N THR A 333 -7.14 -10.21 0.42
CA THR A 333 -5.92 -10.24 1.25
C THR A 333 -5.02 -11.40 0.80
N TYR A 334 -3.72 -11.29 1.07
CA TYR A 334 -2.71 -12.20 0.52
C TYR A 334 -1.61 -12.56 1.51
N GLU A 335 -1.04 -11.56 2.18
CA GLU A 335 0.03 -11.74 3.16
C GLU A 335 -0.01 -10.64 4.23
N GLU A 336 -0.06 -11.04 5.49
CA GLU A 336 -0.34 -10.15 6.64
C GLU A 336 0.54 -8.89 6.68
N ARG A 337 1.83 -9.01 6.34
CA ARG A 337 2.78 -7.88 6.33
C ARG A 337 2.39 -6.75 5.37
N TYR A 338 1.70 -7.06 4.28
CA TYR A 338 1.20 -6.05 3.32
C TYR A 338 -0.27 -5.71 3.58
N ASP A 339 -1.07 -6.72 3.94
CA ASP A 339 -2.52 -6.58 4.12
C ASP A 339 -2.88 -5.58 5.21
N THR A 340 -2.09 -5.51 6.28
CA THR A 340 -2.32 -4.58 7.40
C THR A 340 -2.30 -3.12 6.93
N THR A 341 -1.42 -2.77 5.99
CA THR A 341 -1.35 -1.43 5.40
C THR A 341 -2.55 -1.16 4.50
N ALA A 342 -2.91 -2.09 3.61
CA ALA A 342 -4.05 -1.93 2.71
C ALA A 342 -5.38 -1.79 3.47
N LEU A 343 -5.61 -2.64 4.46
CA LEU A 343 -6.81 -2.58 5.31
C LEU A 343 -6.87 -1.29 6.13
N ARG A 344 -5.72 -0.75 6.56
CA ARG A 344 -5.66 0.56 7.23
C ARG A 344 -6.07 1.68 6.28
N ILE A 345 -5.54 1.72 5.06
CA ILE A 345 -5.90 2.73 4.05
C ILE A 345 -7.41 2.71 3.78
N TYR A 346 -8.00 1.53 3.60
CA TYR A 346 -9.45 1.42 3.42
C TYR A 346 -10.24 1.91 4.64
N ARG A 347 -9.83 1.57 5.87
CA ARG A 347 -10.50 2.02 7.10
C ARG A 347 -10.40 3.53 7.31
N GLU A 348 -9.28 4.14 6.92
CA GLU A 348 -9.08 5.59 6.95
C GLU A 348 -9.92 6.31 5.89
N ALA A 349 -10.01 5.74 4.68
CA ALA A 349 -10.78 6.28 3.56
C ALA A 349 -12.30 6.10 3.72
N LEU A 350 -12.74 5.06 4.44
CA LEU A 350 -14.15 4.68 4.62
C LEU A 350 -14.50 4.57 6.12
N PRO A 351 -14.46 5.67 6.89
CA PRO A 351 -14.77 5.65 8.31
C PRO A 351 -16.17 5.09 8.54
N GLY A 352 -16.29 4.19 9.52
CA GLY A 352 -17.55 3.54 9.90
C GLY A 352 -17.93 2.31 9.08
N TYR A 353 -17.35 2.09 7.89
CA TYR A 353 -17.56 0.85 7.16
C TYR A 353 -16.88 -0.33 7.85
N ASN A 354 -17.57 -1.48 7.82
CA ASN A 354 -16.98 -2.73 8.25
C ASN A 354 -16.06 -3.28 7.15
N VAL A 355 -14.76 -3.01 7.26
CA VAL A 355 -13.74 -3.47 6.29
C VAL A 355 -13.24 -4.87 6.67
N VAL A 356 -13.56 -5.85 5.84
CA VAL A 356 -13.25 -7.27 6.05
C VAL A 356 -12.27 -7.77 5.00
N GLY A 357 -11.12 -8.28 5.45
CA GLY A 357 -10.17 -8.99 4.60
C GLY A 357 -10.59 -10.44 4.35
N ILE A 358 -10.53 -10.91 3.10
CA ILE A 358 -10.74 -12.31 2.71
C ILE A 358 -9.52 -12.81 1.94
N ASP A 359 -8.93 -13.92 2.37
CA ASP A 359 -7.74 -14.51 1.71
C ASP A 359 -8.09 -14.92 0.27
N CYS A 360 -7.36 -14.38 -0.70
CA CYS A 360 -7.58 -14.59 -2.12
C CYS A 360 -6.41 -15.30 -2.82
N ASN A 361 -5.45 -15.88 -2.08
CA ASN A 361 -4.32 -16.61 -2.67
C ASN A 361 -4.77 -17.77 -3.58
N ASP A 362 -5.89 -18.42 -3.27
CA ASP A 362 -6.39 -19.55 -4.06
C ASP A 362 -6.97 -19.14 -5.42
N ILE A 363 -7.50 -17.91 -5.56
CA ILE A 363 -8.20 -17.45 -6.77
C ILE A 363 -7.37 -16.52 -7.64
N ILE A 364 -6.44 -15.77 -7.06
CA ILE A 364 -5.65 -14.79 -7.81
C ILE A 364 -4.86 -15.39 -9.00
N PRO A 365 -4.40 -16.66 -8.97
CA PRO A 365 -3.83 -17.31 -10.16
C PRO A 365 -4.74 -17.43 -11.36
N ALA A 366 -6.05 -17.25 -11.15
CA ALA A 366 -7.04 -17.25 -12.20
C ALA A 366 -7.35 -15.84 -12.74
N PHE A 367 -6.53 -14.83 -12.41
CA PHE A 367 -6.60 -13.42 -12.86
C PHE A 367 -7.83 -12.67 -12.35
N GLY A 368 -8.19 -12.83 -11.07
CA GLY A 368 -9.24 -12.06 -10.44
C GLY A 368 -9.41 -12.37 -8.95
N ALA A 369 -10.14 -11.53 -8.23
CA ALA A 369 -10.39 -11.69 -6.80
C ALA A 369 -11.88 -11.45 -6.46
N LEU A 370 -12.18 -10.78 -5.34
CA LEU A 370 -13.54 -10.68 -4.77
C LEU A 370 -14.51 -9.93 -5.69
N HIS A 371 -14.08 -8.81 -6.27
CA HIS A 371 -14.94 -8.04 -7.16
C HIS A 371 -15.33 -8.85 -8.40
N CYS A 372 -14.38 -9.59 -8.98
CA CYS A 372 -14.57 -10.42 -10.17
C CYS A 372 -15.58 -11.57 -9.97
N ILE A 373 -15.81 -12.01 -8.74
CA ILE A 373 -16.71 -13.14 -8.42
C ILE A 373 -17.99 -12.73 -7.70
N THR A 374 -18.32 -11.45 -7.73
CA THR A 374 -19.52 -10.91 -7.09
C THR A 374 -20.29 -9.98 -8.02
N LYS A 375 -21.61 -9.92 -7.87
CA LYS A 375 -22.45 -8.98 -8.60
C LYS A 375 -23.55 -8.37 -7.73
N LEU A 376 -23.70 -7.04 -7.81
CA LEU A 376 -24.67 -6.29 -7.01
C LEU A 376 -26.01 -6.11 -7.73
N ILE A 377 -27.10 -6.17 -6.97
CA ILE A 377 -28.47 -5.86 -7.42
C ILE A 377 -29.02 -4.73 -6.54
N GLY A 378 -29.29 -3.57 -7.16
CA GLY A 378 -29.80 -2.37 -6.48
C GLY A 378 -31.20 -2.58 -5.89
N VAL A 379 -31.61 -1.69 -4.97
CA VAL A 379 -32.93 -1.78 -4.32
C VAL A 379 -34.10 -1.42 -5.24
N ASN A 380 -35.27 -2.01 -5.00
CA ASN A 380 -36.49 -1.72 -5.76
C ASN A 380 -37.08 -0.32 -5.51
N ASP A 381 -36.81 0.30 -4.36
CA ASP A 381 -37.33 1.63 -3.95
C ASP A 381 -36.17 2.51 -3.45
N PRO A 382 -35.32 3.04 -4.36
CA PRO A 382 -34.12 3.80 -3.99
C PRO A 382 -34.48 5.21 -3.51
N LEU A 383 -33.92 5.61 -2.37
CA LEU A 383 -33.78 7.01 -1.96
C LEU A 383 -32.33 7.43 -2.20
N TRP A 384 -32.11 8.12 -3.32
CA TRP A 384 -30.78 8.47 -3.78
C TRP A 384 -30.34 9.82 -3.19
N ILE A 385 -29.15 9.83 -2.56
CA ILE A 385 -28.48 11.02 -2.03
C ILE A 385 -27.07 11.05 -2.63
N ALA A 386 -26.81 11.98 -3.56
CA ALA A 386 -25.48 12.22 -4.12
C ALA A 386 -24.95 13.58 -3.68
N HIS A 387 -23.72 13.63 -3.18
CA HIS A 387 -23.16 14.81 -2.53
C HIS A 387 -21.68 14.99 -2.87
N SER A 388 -21.31 16.18 -3.35
CA SER A 388 -19.91 16.60 -3.43
C SER A 388 -19.43 16.99 -2.04
N ARG A 389 -18.50 16.21 -1.48
CA ARG A 389 -18.02 16.45 -0.12
C ARG A 389 -17.37 17.83 0.00
N LEU A 390 -17.61 18.49 1.13
CA LEU A 390 -16.87 19.68 1.51
C LEU A 390 -15.39 19.32 1.63
N ARG A 391 -14.53 20.14 1.03
CA ARG A 391 -13.08 19.99 1.08
C ARG A 391 -12.52 20.80 2.23
N ASP A 392 -11.31 20.43 2.67
CA ASP A 392 -10.54 21.26 3.59
C ASP A 392 -10.44 22.69 3.02
N THR A 393 -10.59 23.67 3.89
CA THR A 393 -10.79 25.07 3.47
C THR A 393 -10.07 26.02 4.42
N ASP A 394 -9.48 27.08 3.87
CA ASP A 394 -8.82 28.15 4.62
C ASP A 394 -9.84 29.20 5.13
N ASP A 395 -11.12 29.05 4.76
CA ASP A 395 -12.17 30.01 5.09
C ASP A 395 -12.66 29.83 6.53
N THR A 396 -12.20 30.72 7.41
CA THR A 396 -12.65 30.77 8.82
C THR A 396 -13.82 31.74 9.06
N GLU A 397 -14.27 32.46 8.04
CA GLU A 397 -15.19 33.59 8.21
C GLU A 397 -16.60 33.32 7.67
N ASN A 398 -16.74 32.51 6.62
CA ASN A 398 -18.02 32.26 5.96
C ASN A 398 -18.59 30.87 6.25
N ASP A 399 -19.91 30.75 6.10
CA ASP A 399 -20.61 29.47 6.25
C ASP A 399 -20.27 28.51 5.09
N TYR A 400 -20.14 27.22 5.39
CA TYR A 400 -19.83 26.17 4.43
C TYR A 400 -21.11 25.59 3.83
N GLN A 401 -21.31 25.81 2.54
CA GLN A 401 -22.53 25.39 1.82
C GLN A 401 -22.46 23.93 1.38
N ALA A 402 -23.20 23.05 2.05
CA ALA A 402 -23.36 21.66 1.63
C ALA A 402 -24.56 21.53 0.67
N ARG A 403 -24.33 20.94 -0.51
CA ARG A 403 -25.36 20.68 -1.54
C ARG A 403 -25.46 19.20 -1.88
N ALA A 404 -26.66 18.66 -2.00
CA ALA A 404 -26.87 17.28 -2.43
C ALA A 404 -28.03 17.16 -3.43
N ILE A 405 -27.88 16.24 -4.37
CA ILE A 405 -29.00 15.78 -5.20
C ILE A 405 -29.74 14.71 -4.40
N ILE A 406 -31.03 14.95 -4.14
CA ILE A 406 -31.85 14.03 -3.33
C ILE A 406 -33.13 13.68 -4.11
N LYS A 407 -33.26 12.40 -4.48
CA LYS A 407 -34.35 11.93 -5.35
C LYS A 407 -35.01 10.65 -4.80
N HIS A 408 -36.33 10.60 -4.93
CA HIS A 408 -37.16 9.42 -4.70
C HIS A 408 -38.42 9.52 -5.57
N ARG A 409 -38.98 8.41 -6.05
CA ARG A 409 -40.16 8.42 -6.94
C ARG A 409 -41.39 9.09 -6.33
N SER A 410 -41.52 9.02 -5.00
CA SER A 410 -42.61 9.68 -4.27
C SER A 410 -42.37 11.17 -4.02
N GLY A 411 -41.19 11.69 -4.34
CA GLY A 411 -40.68 12.97 -3.85
C GLY A 411 -40.13 12.90 -2.42
N ILE A 412 -39.46 13.98 -2.00
CA ILE A 412 -38.77 14.11 -0.71
C ILE A 412 -39.62 14.91 0.28
N ALA A 413 -39.89 14.33 1.45
CA ALA A 413 -40.67 14.96 2.51
C ALA A 413 -39.83 15.93 3.34
N ASN A 414 -38.58 15.55 3.67
CA ASN A 414 -37.61 16.42 4.32
C ASN A 414 -36.19 15.91 4.06
N ALA A 415 -35.22 16.82 4.18
CA ALA A 415 -33.80 16.53 4.20
C ALA A 415 -33.12 17.36 5.30
N THR A 416 -32.12 16.78 5.95
CA THR A 416 -31.44 17.38 7.10
C THR A 416 -29.93 17.12 6.98
N LEU A 417 -29.15 18.18 7.13
CA LEU A 417 -27.70 18.12 7.30
C LEU A 417 -27.40 18.02 8.80
N HIS A 418 -26.61 17.03 9.19
CA HIS A 418 -26.16 16.86 10.58
C HIS A 418 -24.67 17.11 10.65
N TYR A 419 -24.21 18.03 11.51
CA TYR A 419 -22.76 18.31 11.68
C TYR A 419 -22.34 18.40 13.14
N ARG A 420 -21.06 18.13 13.42
CA ARG A 420 -20.40 18.34 14.71
C ARG A 420 -18.93 18.71 14.50
N ILE A 421 -18.31 19.31 15.52
CA ILE A 421 -16.93 19.82 15.44
C ILE A 421 -15.93 18.97 16.24
N ALA A 422 -16.41 17.94 16.92
CA ALA A 422 -15.59 16.96 17.61
C ALA A 422 -16.37 15.65 17.80
N PRO A 423 -15.72 14.48 17.77
CA PRO A 423 -16.39 13.17 17.86
C PRO A 423 -17.23 12.95 19.13
N GLU A 424 -16.84 13.59 20.23
CA GLU A 424 -17.52 13.52 21.53
C GLU A 424 -18.77 14.40 21.63
N LEU A 425 -19.00 15.28 20.66
CA LEU A 425 -20.16 16.17 20.63
C LEU A 425 -21.32 15.53 19.86
N ASP A 426 -22.54 15.90 20.28
CA ASP A 426 -23.76 15.55 19.57
C ASP A 426 -23.84 16.29 18.22
N TYR A 427 -24.47 15.64 17.23
CA TYR A 427 -24.74 16.27 15.94
C TYR A 427 -25.78 17.38 16.08
N THR A 428 -25.48 18.53 15.51
CA THR A 428 -26.43 19.62 15.27
C THR A 428 -27.15 19.38 13.95
N ALA A 429 -28.48 19.35 13.99
CA ALA A 429 -29.34 19.18 12.82
C ALA A 429 -29.70 20.53 12.19
N VAL A 430 -29.49 20.66 10.89
CA VAL A 430 -29.82 21.82 10.08
C VAL A 430 -30.76 21.36 8.95
N PRO A 431 -32.01 21.85 8.88
CA PRO A 431 -32.90 21.52 7.78
C PRO A 431 -32.29 21.97 6.44
N MET A 432 -32.36 21.10 5.43
CA MET A 432 -31.98 21.45 4.06
C MET A 432 -33.17 22.05 3.32
N GLU A 433 -32.93 23.05 2.50
CA GLU A 433 -33.92 23.69 1.63
C GLU A 433 -33.74 23.21 0.18
N LEU A 434 -34.82 23.09 -0.57
CA LEU A 434 -34.78 22.77 -1.99
C LEU A 434 -34.36 24.01 -2.79
N GLU A 435 -33.09 24.09 -3.15
CA GLU A 435 -32.46 25.20 -3.89
C GLU A 435 -32.84 25.18 -5.37
N ASP A 436 -32.78 24.00 -6.01
CA ASP A 436 -33.16 23.80 -7.41
C ASP A 436 -34.11 22.60 -7.57
N PRO A 437 -35.43 22.84 -7.76
CA PRO A 437 -36.40 21.79 -7.98
C PRO A 437 -36.19 20.96 -9.25
N ALA A 438 -35.60 21.53 -10.30
CA ALA A 438 -35.40 20.84 -11.58
C ALA A 438 -34.22 19.86 -11.51
N ALA A 439 -33.13 20.26 -10.85
CA ALA A 439 -31.98 19.41 -10.61
C ALA A 439 -32.11 18.55 -9.32
N ALA A 440 -33.16 18.77 -8.53
CA ALA A 440 -33.38 18.18 -7.21
C ALA A 440 -32.23 18.46 -6.22
N ILE A 441 -31.66 19.68 -6.27
CA ILE A 441 -30.58 20.12 -5.40
C ILE A 441 -31.15 20.67 -4.10
N TRP A 442 -30.73 20.07 -3.00
CA TRP A 442 -31.01 20.52 -1.63
C TRP A 442 -29.75 21.12 -1.03
N SER A 443 -29.88 22.18 -0.23
CA SER A 443 -28.74 22.81 0.43
C SER A 443 -28.99 23.20 1.88
N ALA A 444 -27.91 23.18 2.66
CA ALA A 444 -27.84 23.73 4.00
C ALA A 444 -26.42 24.25 4.26
N ALA A 445 -26.32 25.21 5.17
CA ALA A 445 -25.05 25.82 5.54
C ALA A 445 -24.59 25.32 6.92
N ILE A 446 -23.33 24.90 7.01
CA ILE A 446 -22.64 24.73 8.29
C ILE A 446 -22.05 26.09 8.66
N PRO A 447 -22.36 26.66 9.85
CA PRO A 447 -21.79 27.93 10.27
C PRO A 447 -20.26 27.93 10.25
N ALA A 448 -19.65 29.08 9.96
CA ALA A 448 -18.20 29.26 10.00
C ALA A 448 -17.58 28.67 11.28
N GLN A 449 -16.43 28.00 11.15
CA GLN A 449 -15.71 27.39 12.27
C GLN A 449 -14.33 28.03 12.45
N ALA A 450 -13.79 27.89 13.66
CA ALA A 450 -12.44 28.35 13.96
C ALA A 450 -11.39 27.52 13.20
N ALA A 451 -10.19 28.09 13.03
CA ALA A 451 -9.03 27.36 12.54
C ALA A 451 -8.78 26.09 13.37
N ASP A 452 -8.26 25.06 12.70
CA ASP A 452 -8.04 23.69 13.17
C ASP A 452 -9.31 22.88 13.50
N ALA A 453 -10.52 23.42 13.26
CA ALA A 453 -11.76 22.67 13.48
C ALA A 453 -11.85 21.47 12.53
N LYS A 454 -12.21 20.30 13.07
CA LYS A 454 -12.54 19.09 12.31
C LYS A 454 -14.04 18.93 12.26
N VAL A 455 -14.65 19.30 11.14
CA VAL A 455 -16.10 19.26 10.98
C VAL A 455 -16.49 17.91 10.40
N GLN A 456 -17.25 17.14 11.15
CA GLN A 456 -17.82 15.86 10.73
C GLN A 456 -19.30 16.06 10.43
N TYR A 457 -19.78 15.55 9.31
CA TYR A 457 -21.17 15.74 8.92
C TYR A 457 -21.72 14.59 8.06
N TYR A 458 -23.04 14.51 7.97
CA TYR A 458 -23.75 13.58 7.09
C TYR A 458 -25.10 14.19 6.66
N ILE A 459 -25.69 13.62 5.63
CA ILE A 459 -27.00 14.04 5.12
C ILE A 459 -28.02 12.93 5.36
N GLN A 460 -29.19 13.29 5.88
CA GLN A 460 -30.34 12.41 6.06
C GLN A 460 -31.51 12.92 5.21
N ALA A 461 -32.26 12.02 4.60
CA ALA A 461 -33.51 12.36 3.92
C ALA A 461 -34.62 11.36 4.23
N THR A 462 -35.86 11.84 4.19
CA THR A 462 -37.08 11.03 4.27
C THR A 462 -37.93 11.32 3.04
N ALA A 463 -38.30 10.28 2.29
CA ALA A 463 -39.22 10.36 1.17
C ALA A 463 -40.68 10.47 1.61
N HIS A 464 -41.57 10.94 0.74
CA HIS A 464 -43.03 10.92 1.01
C HIS A 464 -43.62 9.51 1.20
N SER A 465 -42.94 8.46 0.71
CA SER A 465 -43.28 7.06 0.99
C SER A 465 -42.99 6.65 2.45
N GLY A 466 -42.18 7.43 3.17
CA GLY A 466 -41.62 7.09 4.47
C GLY A 466 -40.28 6.36 4.42
N LYS A 467 -39.72 6.08 3.22
CA LYS A 467 -38.35 5.57 3.08
C LYS A 467 -37.37 6.61 3.62
N GLU A 468 -36.45 6.19 4.47
CA GLU A 468 -35.38 7.02 5.02
C GLU A 468 -34.03 6.51 4.52
N GLN A 469 -33.08 7.44 4.34
CA GLN A 469 -31.72 7.11 3.96
C GLN A 469 -30.75 8.17 4.49
N VAL A 470 -29.51 7.74 4.70
CA VAL A 470 -28.39 8.59 5.13
C VAL A 470 -27.22 8.45 4.15
N ARG A 471 -26.44 9.51 4.00
CA ARG A 471 -25.17 9.50 3.26
C ARG A 471 -24.06 10.05 4.18
N PRO A 472 -23.03 9.25 4.51
CA PRO A 472 -22.83 7.84 4.12
C PRO A 472 -23.80 6.85 4.81
N LEU A 473 -23.89 5.60 4.32
CA LEU A 473 -24.82 4.56 4.83
C LEU A 473 -24.52 4.09 6.27
N VAL A 474 -23.32 4.41 6.75
CA VAL A 474 -22.72 3.90 8.00
C VAL A 474 -22.81 4.90 9.16
N VAL A 475 -23.67 5.91 9.06
CA VAL A 475 -23.95 6.84 10.16
C VAL A 475 -24.54 6.07 11.38
N PRO A 476 -24.16 6.43 12.63
CA PRO A 476 -23.30 7.56 13.03
C PRO A 476 -21.79 7.27 13.05
N GLU A 477 -21.37 6.02 12.85
CA GLU A 477 -19.96 5.63 12.89
C GLU A 477 -19.15 6.24 11.73
N GLY A 478 -19.78 6.37 10.56
CA GLY A 478 -19.19 7.03 9.39
C GLY A 478 -19.81 8.40 9.09
N TYR A 479 -19.00 9.25 8.47
CA TYR A 479 -19.29 10.66 8.23
C TYR A 479 -18.40 11.19 7.12
N PHE A 480 -18.82 12.27 6.46
CA PHE A 480 -17.93 13.14 5.72
C PHE A 480 -17.16 14.03 6.69
N GLN A 481 -15.95 14.43 6.32
CA GLN A 481 -15.14 15.31 7.13
C GLN A 481 -14.39 16.31 6.26
N PHE A 482 -14.30 17.54 6.76
CA PHE A 482 -13.34 18.53 6.29
C PHE A 482 -12.72 19.26 7.47
N ARG A 483 -11.57 19.88 7.23
CA ARG A 483 -10.83 20.70 8.18
C ARG A 483 -10.88 22.16 7.79
N VAL A 484 -10.84 23.05 8.79
CA VAL A 484 -10.83 24.51 8.58
C VAL A 484 -9.46 25.07 8.95
N ASP A 485 -8.79 25.73 8.00
CA ASP A 485 -7.45 26.31 8.07
C ASP A 485 -6.43 25.37 8.72
N ALA A 486 -6.60 24.06 8.51
CA ALA A 486 -5.77 23.05 9.11
C ALA A 486 -4.59 22.74 8.19
N LEU A 487 -3.42 22.62 8.80
CA LEU A 487 -2.23 22.19 8.11
C LEU A 487 -2.31 20.69 7.86
N ALA A 488 -1.83 20.24 6.71
CA ALA A 488 -1.73 18.82 6.37
C ALA A 488 -0.32 18.52 5.84
N PRO A 489 0.61 18.04 6.69
CA PRO A 489 1.95 17.68 6.28
C PRO A 489 1.93 16.48 5.33
N ALA A 490 2.62 16.59 4.20
CA ALA A 490 2.86 15.50 3.26
C ALA A 490 4.21 15.69 2.56
N PHE A 491 4.89 14.60 2.20
CA PHE A 491 6.14 14.67 1.45
C PHE A 491 6.47 13.40 0.68
N THR A 492 7.36 13.52 -0.30
CA THR A 492 7.98 12.42 -1.06
C THR A 492 9.52 12.51 -0.98
N PHE A 493 10.22 11.47 -1.45
CA PHE A 493 11.68 11.44 -1.51
C PHE A 493 12.18 10.69 -2.74
N SER A 494 13.37 11.05 -3.24
CA SER A 494 13.84 10.63 -4.56
C SER A 494 14.24 9.17 -4.71
N LEU A 495 14.59 8.46 -3.61
CA LEU A 495 15.00 7.05 -3.61
C LEU A 495 14.71 6.41 -2.25
N PRO A 496 13.99 5.27 -2.18
CA PRO A 496 13.78 4.53 -0.93
C PRO A 496 15.02 3.71 -0.51
N GLU A 497 15.87 3.32 -1.47
CA GLU A 497 17.14 2.62 -1.22
C GLU A 497 18.32 3.50 -1.71
N ALA A 498 19.26 3.79 -0.81
CA ALA A 498 20.37 4.72 -1.07
C ALA A 498 21.73 4.12 -0.69
N CYS A 499 22.77 4.39 -1.47
CA CYS A 499 24.14 4.07 -1.05
C CYS A 499 24.57 4.97 0.13
N PRO A 500 25.50 4.50 0.99
CA PRO A 500 26.08 5.31 2.05
C PRO A 500 26.58 6.66 1.53
N GLY A 501 26.02 7.75 2.06
CA GLY A 501 26.40 9.13 1.75
C GLY A 501 25.73 9.73 0.50
N ARG A 502 24.88 8.99 -0.23
CA ARG A 502 24.12 9.55 -1.36
C ARG A 502 23.08 10.56 -0.85
N PRO A 503 23.02 11.78 -1.42
CA PRO A 503 21.96 12.73 -1.08
C PRO A 503 20.59 12.22 -1.57
N VAL A 504 19.62 12.23 -0.68
CA VAL A 504 18.19 12.01 -0.90
C VAL A 504 17.52 13.38 -0.93
N GLN A 505 16.79 13.67 -2.01
CA GLN A 505 15.98 14.88 -2.08
C GLN A 505 14.62 14.59 -1.44
N PHE A 506 14.24 15.37 -0.42
CA PHE A 506 12.89 15.37 0.14
C PHE A 506 12.08 16.51 -0.49
N LEU A 507 10.84 16.22 -0.89
CA LEU A 507 9.95 17.17 -1.55
C LEU A 507 8.66 17.33 -0.73
N ASP A 508 8.39 18.55 -0.29
CA ASP A 508 7.15 18.94 0.39
C ASP A 508 5.94 18.83 -0.55
N GLN A 509 4.89 18.19 -0.06
CA GLN A 509 3.57 18.05 -0.70
C GLN A 509 2.46 18.55 0.24
N SER A 510 2.83 19.25 1.32
CA SER A 510 1.91 19.67 2.36
C SER A 510 0.91 20.72 1.87
N SER A 511 -0.28 20.75 2.47
CA SER A 511 -1.34 21.72 2.15
C SER A 511 -1.78 22.55 3.38
N GLY A 512 -2.46 23.66 3.11
CA GLY A 512 -2.85 24.69 4.09
C GLY A 512 -1.98 25.95 4.01
N ASN A 513 -2.28 26.93 4.86
CA ASN A 513 -1.57 28.23 4.93
C ASN A 513 -0.18 28.14 5.57
N ILE A 514 0.69 27.27 5.06
CA ILE A 514 2.00 26.97 5.63
C ILE A 514 2.96 28.14 5.44
N ASN A 515 3.60 28.56 6.53
CA ASN A 515 4.67 29.57 6.51
C ASN A 515 5.95 29.11 7.24
N SER A 516 6.00 27.86 7.70
CA SER A 516 7.18 27.26 8.34
C SER A 516 7.25 25.75 8.12
N TRP A 517 8.47 25.24 7.93
CA TRP A 517 8.80 23.82 7.79
C TRP A 517 9.88 23.47 8.81
N HIS A 518 9.78 22.28 9.39
CA HIS A 518 10.81 21.71 10.24
C HIS A 518 10.91 20.20 9.98
N TRP A 519 12.07 19.79 9.52
CA TRP A 519 12.39 18.41 9.20
C TRP A 519 13.27 17.78 10.25
N ILE A 520 13.08 16.48 10.51
CA ILE A 520 13.92 15.68 11.39
C ILE A 520 14.32 14.41 10.63
N PHE A 521 15.62 14.17 10.55
CA PHE A 521 16.25 13.05 9.83
C PHE A 521 17.21 12.29 10.77
N PRO A 522 16.71 11.37 11.61
CA PRO A 522 17.57 10.54 12.44
C PRO A 522 18.64 9.84 11.59
N GLY A 523 19.92 10.00 11.94
CA GLY A 523 21.05 9.43 11.18
C GLY A 523 21.43 10.18 9.90
N GLY A 524 20.62 11.14 9.45
CA GLY A 524 20.87 11.95 8.26
C GLY A 524 21.84 13.12 8.49
N GLN A 525 22.45 13.59 7.41
CA GLN A 525 23.25 14.82 7.35
C GLN A 525 22.69 15.76 6.27
N PRO A 526 22.13 16.92 6.65
CA PRO A 526 21.92 17.39 8.03
C PRO A 526 20.83 16.58 8.77
N ALA A 527 20.92 16.49 10.10
CA ALA A 527 19.95 15.74 10.93
C ALA A 527 18.59 16.46 11.10
N SER A 528 18.51 17.72 10.69
CA SER A 528 17.29 18.52 10.67
C SER A 528 17.41 19.61 9.60
N SER A 529 16.28 20.09 9.08
CA SER A 529 16.23 21.23 8.16
C SER A 529 15.01 22.11 8.40
N THR A 530 15.06 23.37 7.96
CA THR A 530 13.89 24.26 7.87
C THR A 530 13.61 24.70 6.43
N GLU A 531 14.33 24.15 5.47
CA GLU A 531 14.04 24.35 4.05
C GLU A 531 12.77 23.57 3.68
N GLN A 532 12.00 24.10 2.72
CA GLN A 532 10.80 23.40 2.24
C GLN A 532 11.16 22.05 1.60
N ASN A 533 12.23 22.01 0.79
CA ASN A 533 12.66 20.81 0.05
C ASN A 533 14.15 20.49 0.33
N PRO A 534 14.50 19.89 1.48
CA PRO A 534 15.90 19.66 1.85
C PRO A 534 16.54 18.47 1.12
N MET A 535 17.86 18.50 0.95
CA MET A 535 18.66 17.33 0.60
C MET A 535 19.35 16.77 1.85
N VAL A 536 19.32 15.45 2.02
CA VAL A 536 19.87 14.76 3.19
C VAL A 536 20.66 13.54 2.76
N SER A 537 21.83 13.32 3.32
CA SER A 537 22.65 12.12 3.05
C SER A 537 22.72 11.23 4.29
N TYR A 538 22.78 9.91 4.11
CA TYR A 538 22.88 8.94 5.19
C TYR A 538 24.18 8.15 5.07
N PRO A 539 25.23 8.49 5.83
CA PRO A 539 26.58 7.95 5.63
C PRO A 539 26.77 6.52 6.16
N GLN A 540 25.79 5.97 6.88
CA GLN A 540 25.86 4.66 7.52
C GLN A 540 24.73 3.78 7.02
N GLU A 541 25.00 2.48 6.95
CA GLU A 541 23.98 1.46 6.68
C GLU A 541 22.88 1.49 7.76
N GLY A 542 21.65 1.24 7.35
CA GLY A 542 20.50 1.19 8.26
C GLY A 542 19.20 1.65 7.62
N SER A 543 18.12 1.48 8.37
CA SER A 543 16.80 2.02 8.01
C SER A 543 16.51 3.27 8.86
N TYR A 544 16.09 4.35 8.22
CA TYR A 544 15.93 5.67 8.82
C TYR A 544 14.52 6.22 8.55
N SER A 545 13.88 6.75 9.58
CA SER A 545 12.62 7.49 9.45
C SER A 545 12.86 8.94 9.00
N ALA A 546 11.81 9.57 8.49
CA ALA A 546 11.81 11.00 8.18
C ALA A 546 10.54 11.66 8.73
N THR A 547 10.69 12.83 9.36
CA THR A 547 9.58 13.60 9.93
C THR A 547 9.53 14.99 9.31
N LEU A 548 8.34 15.42 8.90
CA LEU A 548 8.03 16.79 8.49
C LEU A 548 7.00 17.40 9.46
N ILE A 549 7.32 18.59 9.98
CA ILE A 549 6.42 19.43 10.75
C ILE A 549 6.19 20.72 9.95
N VAL A 550 4.93 21.05 9.68
CA VAL A 550 4.55 22.29 9.01
C VAL A 550 3.79 23.19 9.98
N GLY A 551 3.94 24.51 9.83
CA GLY A 551 3.30 25.51 10.70
C GLY A 551 2.80 26.73 9.92
N ASN A 552 1.73 27.36 10.40
CA ASN A 552 1.17 28.62 9.88
C ASN A 552 1.34 29.79 10.87
N GLY A 553 2.07 29.60 11.96
CA GLY A 553 2.27 30.60 13.02
C GLY A 553 1.16 30.66 14.07
N LEU A 554 0.08 29.91 13.89
CA LEU A 554 -1.00 29.71 14.86
C LEU A 554 -1.05 28.25 15.35
N SER A 555 -0.89 27.31 14.43
CA SER A 555 -0.87 25.87 14.67
C SER A 555 0.29 25.19 13.92
N PHE A 556 0.51 23.92 14.27
CA PHE A 556 1.49 23.04 13.65
C PHE A 556 0.86 21.65 13.46
N ASP A 557 1.22 20.95 12.39
CA ASP A 557 0.88 19.53 12.19
C ASP A 557 2.12 18.75 11.75
N THR A 558 2.15 17.44 12.01
CA THR A 558 3.34 16.57 11.84
C THR A 558 3.03 15.28 11.10
N LEU A 559 3.88 14.91 10.13
CA LEU A 559 3.92 13.61 9.48
C LEU A 559 5.26 12.92 9.75
N THR A 560 5.24 11.64 10.11
CA THR A 560 6.44 10.78 10.19
C THR A 560 6.24 9.55 9.32
N ILE A 561 7.22 9.25 8.47
CA ILE A 561 7.31 8.01 7.71
C ILE A 561 8.42 7.18 8.36
N GLU A 562 8.05 6.04 8.95
CA GLU A 562 9.01 5.06 9.48
C GLU A 562 9.70 4.34 8.32
N GLU A 563 10.98 4.00 8.49
CA GLU A 563 11.78 3.29 7.46
C GLU A 563 11.78 3.97 6.08
N ALA A 564 11.66 5.31 6.07
CA ALA A 564 11.60 6.11 4.85
C ALA A 564 12.81 5.89 3.93
N ILE A 565 14.01 5.68 4.48
CA ILE A 565 15.25 5.47 3.73
C ILE A 565 15.99 4.24 4.24
N VAL A 566 16.33 3.33 3.34
CA VAL A 566 17.19 2.17 3.61
C VAL A 566 18.54 2.38 2.95
N VAL A 567 19.61 2.27 3.74
CA VAL A 567 21.00 2.35 3.25
C VAL A 567 21.64 0.98 3.36
N THR A 568 22.22 0.48 2.26
CA THR A 568 22.91 -0.83 2.17
C THR A 568 24.36 -0.69 1.67
N ARG A 569 25.28 -1.52 2.17
CA ARG A 569 26.71 -1.50 1.78
C ARG A 569 27.04 -2.64 0.80
N GLY A 570 27.94 -2.37 -0.15
CA GLY A 570 28.40 -3.35 -1.13
C GLY A 570 29.40 -4.37 -0.57
N LEU A 571 29.55 -5.51 -1.23
CA LEU A 571 30.39 -6.64 -0.82
C LEU A 571 31.80 -6.57 -1.41
N THR A 572 32.87 -6.66 -0.62
CA THR A 572 34.24 -7.01 -1.11
C THR A 572 35.09 -7.66 0.00
N PRO A 573 36.08 -8.52 -0.34
CA PRO A 573 36.30 -9.14 -1.65
C PRO A 573 35.17 -10.12 -1.99
N TYR A 574 34.87 -10.28 -3.27
CA TYR A 574 33.71 -11.04 -3.73
C TYR A 574 34.08 -11.98 -4.87
N PHE A 575 33.57 -13.20 -4.81
CA PHE A 575 33.72 -14.21 -5.85
C PHE A 575 32.38 -14.91 -6.08
N GLU A 576 31.91 -14.89 -7.31
CA GLU A 576 30.70 -15.56 -7.77
C GLU A 576 31.06 -16.58 -8.85
N ALA A 577 30.67 -17.83 -8.62
CA ALA A 577 30.85 -18.94 -9.55
C ALA A 577 29.52 -19.58 -9.95
N PHE A 578 28.41 -18.90 -9.67
CA PHE A 578 27.04 -19.25 -10.04
C PHE A 578 26.58 -20.64 -9.62
N ASN A 579 27.17 -21.21 -8.56
CA ASN A 579 26.84 -22.56 -8.06
C ASN A 579 25.53 -22.60 -7.24
N GLU A 580 24.96 -21.44 -6.91
CA GLU A 580 23.69 -21.28 -6.21
C GLU A 580 22.69 -20.50 -7.11
N PRO A 581 21.36 -20.66 -6.91
CA PRO A 581 20.36 -19.93 -7.69
C PRO A 581 20.52 -18.41 -7.60
N LEU A 582 20.17 -17.69 -8.68
CA LEU A 582 20.23 -16.22 -8.76
C LEU A 582 19.32 -15.48 -7.76
N THR A 583 18.45 -16.20 -7.05
CA THR A 583 17.59 -15.63 -6.00
C THR A 583 18.30 -15.49 -4.66
N ASP A 584 19.43 -16.17 -4.48
CA ASP A 584 20.14 -16.29 -3.21
C ASP A 584 21.50 -15.54 -3.23
N ASN A 585 21.77 -14.77 -4.28
CA ASN A 585 23.02 -14.01 -4.47
C ASN A 585 22.77 -12.50 -4.61
N ASN A 586 23.81 -11.69 -4.40
CA ASN A 586 23.71 -10.21 -4.33
C ASN A 586 23.58 -9.53 -5.69
N TRP A 587 23.12 -10.26 -6.70
CA TRP A 587 22.98 -9.77 -8.06
C TRP A 587 21.52 -9.62 -8.46
N ALA A 588 21.22 -8.51 -9.13
CA ALA A 588 19.92 -8.24 -9.72
C ALA A 588 20.00 -8.40 -11.24
N VAL A 589 19.07 -9.19 -11.80
CA VAL A 589 18.78 -9.19 -13.24
C VAL A 589 17.75 -8.09 -13.49
N ASP A 590 18.05 -7.18 -14.42
CA ASP A 590 17.16 -6.11 -14.87
C ASP A 590 16.96 -6.26 -16.38
N ASN A 591 15.78 -6.74 -16.78
CA ASN A 591 15.36 -6.86 -18.17
C ASN A 591 14.31 -5.74 -18.43
N PRO A 592 14.72 -4.57 -18.93
CA PRO A 592 13.87 -3.38 -19.06
C PRO A 592 12.85 -3.45 -20.19
N ASP A 593 13.05 -4.35 -21.17
CA ASP A 593 12.15 -4.54 -22.31
C ASP A 593 11.24 -5.77 -22.15
N ALA A 594 11.43 -6.51 -21.04
CA ALA A 594 10.68 -7.68 -20.62
C ALA A 594 10.54 -8.74 -21.72
N ASP A 595 11.54 -8.83 -22.60
CA ASP A 595 11.57 -9.86 -23.63
C ASP A 595 11.89 -11.25 -23.02
N ALA A 596 11.91 -12.30 -23.85
CA ALA A 596 12.21 -13.64 -23.37
C ALA A 596 13.73 -13.87 -23.13
N ALA A 597 14.58 -12.92 -23.49
CA ALA A 597 16.02 -12.97 -23.28
C ALA A 597 16.35 -12.33 -21.93
N ALA A 598 16.78 -13.12 -20.96
CA ALA A 598 17.23 -12.57 -19.70
C ALA A 598 18.47 -13.33 -19.24
N TRP A 599 19.28 -12.68 -18.41
CA TRP A 599 20.39 -13.34 -17.75
C TRP A 599 19.86 -14.44 -16.83
N ALA A 600 20.25 -15.68 -17.07
CA ALA A 600 19.77 -16.84 -16.34
C ALA A 600 20.91 -17.81 -16.00
N SER A 601 20.73 -18.63 -14.96
CA SER A 601 21.66 -19.72 -14.67
C SER A 601 21.50 -20.86 -15.68
N SER A 602 22.60 -21.40 -16.18
CA SER A 602 22.66 -22.57 -17.05
C SER A 602 23.62 -23.62 -16.51
N GLU A 603 23.25 -24.89 -16.67
CA GLU A 603 24.11 -26.05 -16.40
C GLU A 603 24.87 -26.51 -17.68
N ASP A 604 24.70 -25.79 -18.79
CA ASP A 604 25.30 -26.12 -20.07
C ASP A 604 26.70 -25.49 -20.20
N GLY A 605 27.75 -26.31 -20.28
CA GLY A 605 29.12 -25.86 -20.51
C GLY A 605 30.13 -26.58 -19.64
N LEU A 606 30.72 -27.68 -20.14
CA LEU A 606 31.47 -28.68 -19.37
C LEU A 606 32.85 -28.22 -18.82
N CYS A 607 33.08 -26.92 -18.61
CA CYS A 607 34.23 -26.41 -17.87
C CYS A 607 33.90 -26.12 -16.39
N TYR A 608 32.69 -25.63 -16.13
CA TYR A 608 32.19 -25.24 -14.80
C TYR A 608 30.88 -25.99 -14.49
N GLN A 609 30.44 -26.04 -13.23
CA GLN A 609 29.21 -26.77 -12.87
C GLN A 609 27.96 -26.03 -13.36
N THR A 610 27.98 -24.70 -13.30
CA THR A 610 26.93 -23.77 -13.69
C THR A 610 27.57 -22.46 -14.16
N ALA A 611 26.88 -21.71 -15.02
CA ALA A 611 27.30 -20.40 -15.51
C ALA A 611 26.08 -19.49 -15.74
N LEU A 612 26.31 -18.19 -15.86
CA LEU A 612 25.29 -17.24 -16.29
C LEU A 612 25.23 -17.23 -17.83
N VAL A 613 24.03 -17.30 -18.40
CA VAL A 613 23.81 -17.27 -19.85
C VAL A 613 22.82 -16.17 -20.20
N MET A 614 23.06 -15.53 -21.33
CA MET A 614 22.10 -14.70 -22.06
C MET A 614 21.75 -15.39 -23.37
N ASP A 615 20.46 -15.61 -23.61
CA ASP A 615 19.97 -16.27 -24.81
C ASP A 615 19.68 -15.23 -25.90
N ASN A 616 20.66 -14.98 -26.77
CA ASN A 616 20.46 -14.19 -27.99
C ASN A 616 20.11 -15.04 -29.22
N TYR A 617 19.93 -16.37 -29.06
CA TYR A 617 19.74 -17.30 -30.17
C TYR A 617 18.27 -17.67 -30.38
N HIS A 618 17.55 -18.01 -29.32
CA HIS A 618 16.17 -18.49 -29.40
C HIS A 618 15.15 -17.37 -29.40
N THR A 619 15.55 -16.17 -29.00
CA THR A 619 14.73 -14.98 -28.80
C THR A 619 15.21 -13.85 -29.71
N ASP A 620 14.30 -12.95 -30.10
CA ASP A 620 14.64 -11.81 -30.97
C ASP A 620 15.16 -10.66 -30.11
N THR A 621 16.47 -10.64 -29.86
CA THR A 621 17.16 -9.63 -29.05
C THR A 621 17.63 -8.40 -29.84
N ARG A 622 17.19 -8.22 -31.09
CA ARG A 622 17.62 -7.05 -31.87
C ARG A 622 17.21 -5.76 -31.20
N TYR A 623 18.22 -4.94 -30.88
CA TYR A 623 18.06 -3.63 -30.24
C TYR A 623 17.55 -3.67 -28.80
N THR A 624 17.59 -4.83 -28.14
CA THR A 624 17.26 -4.98 -26.72
C THR A 624 18.53 -4.89 -25.86
N SER A 625 18.36 -4.59 -24.57
CA SER A 625 19.49 -4.48 -23.64
C SER A 625 19.09 -4.92 -22.24
N ASP A 626 19.70 -6.02 -21.79
CA ASP A 626 19.47 -6.61 -20.48
C ASP A 626 20.67 -6.42 -19.57
N TYR A 627 20.39 -6.15 -18.31
CA TYR A 627 21.39 -5.84 -17.32
C TYR A 627 21.48 -6.93 -16.24
N PHE A 628 22.69 -7.08 -15.73
CA PHE A 628 23.01 -7.90 -14.57
C PHE A 628 23.91 -7.09 -13.64
N ARG A 629 23.44 -6.78 -12.43
CA ARG A 629 24.02 -5.75 -11.55
C ARG A 629 24.28 -6.24 -10.12
N ALA A 630 25.37 -5.77 -9.51
CA ALA A 630 25.60 -5.94 -8.07
C ALA A 630 26.39 -4.76 -7.48
N GLN A 631 26.18 -4.49 -6.19
CA GLN A 631 26.86 -3.43 -5.47
C GLN A 631 28.13 -3.93 -4.77
N PHE A 632 29.22 -3.19 -4.94
CA PHE A 632 30.55 -3.47 -4.41
C PHE A 632 31.11 -2.26 -3.67
N ASP A 633 31.76 -2.48 -2.54
CA ASP A 633 32.49 -1.43 -1.83
C ASP A 633 34.00 -1.57 -2.07
N LEU A 634 34.60 -0.66 -2.82
CA LEU A 634 36.04 -0.68 -3.09
C LEU A 634 36.87 0.06 -2.02
N ALA A 635 36.26 0.44 -0.89
CA ALA A 635 36.99 0.93 0.27
C ALA A 635 38.01 -0.10 0.80
N GLY A 636 39.19 0.36 1.23
CA GLY A 636 40.23 -0.51 1.77
C GLY A 636 41.01 -1.37 0.75
N LEU A 637 40.59 -1.42 -0.52
CA LEU A 637 41.27 -2.19 -1.56
C LEU A 637 42.43 -1.41 -2.20
N THR A 638 43.50 -2.11 -2.60
CA THR A 638 44.55 -1.54 -3.47
C THR A 638 44.62 -2.26 -4.80
N ASN A 639 44.58 -1.49 -5.89
CA ASN A 639 44.53 -1.99 -7.26
C ASN A 639 43.37 -3.00 -7.47
N PRO A 640 42.12 -2.61 -7.19
CA PRO A 640 40.98 -3.49 -7.41
C PRO A 640 40.84 -3.81 -8.91
N LYS A 641 40.54 -5.07 -9.21
CA LYS A 641 40.30 -5.57 -10.56
C LYS A 641 39.04 -6.41 -10.58
N LEU A 642 38.22 -6.19 -11.60
CA LEU A 642 37.13 -7.09 -11.95
C LEU A 642 37.69 -8.17 -12.89
N HIS A 643 37.50 -9.43 -12.54
CA HIS A 643 37.72 -10.56 -13.43
C HIS A 643 36.38 -11.25 -13.70
N PHE A 644 36.23 -11.77 -14.92
CA PHE A 644 35.13 -12.67 -15.26
C PHE A 644 35.55 -13.55 -16.44
N ALA A 645 35.03 -14.76 -16.52
CA ALA A 645 35.16 -15.66 -17.65
C ALA A 645 34.02 -15.41 -18.64
N LEU A 646 34.32 -15.46 -19.94
CA LEU A 646 33.39 -15.22 -21.04
C LEU A 646 33.49 -16.33 -22.07
N ALA A 647 32.37 -16.83 -22.61
CA ALA A 647 32.34 -17.67 -23.80
C ALA A 647 31.23 -17.25 -24.77
N TYR A 648 31.57 -17.13 -26.06
CA TYR A 648 30.65 -16.67 -27.09
C TYR A 648 31.08 -17.09 -28.49
N ALA A 649 30.12 -17.44 -29.35
CA ALA A 649 30.31 -17.63 -30.78
C ALA A 649 29.24 -16.83 -31.53
N PRO A 650 29.58 -15.98 -32.51
CA PRO A 650 28.56 -15.29 -33.28
C PRO A 650 27.76 -16.27 -34.14
N TYR A 651 26.51 -15.95 -34.48
CA TYR A 651 25.75 -16.76 -35.44
C TYR A 651 26.40 -16.71 -36.82
N ASP A 652 26.66 -15.48 -37.31
CA ASP A 652 27.48 -15.19 -38.49
C ASP A 652 28.02 -13.74 -38.46
N GLU A 653 28.49 -13.21 -39.60
CA GLU A 653 29.01 -11.84 -39.69
C GLU A 653 27.90 -10.76 -39.65
N SER A 654 26.63 -11.13 -39.82
CA SER A 654 25.47 -10.23 -39.86
C SER A 654 24.63 -10.27 -38.58
N PHE A 655 24.64 -11.41 -37.88
CA PHE A 655 23.91 -11.65 -36.64
C PHE A 655 24.91 -11.94 -35.52
N TYR A 656 25.20 -10.91 -34.73
CA TYR A 656 26.16 -10.95 -33.64
C TYR A 656 25.78 -9.99 -32.53
N ASP A 657 26.21 -10.30 -31.32
CA ASP A 657 25.83 -9.62 -30.09
C ASP A 657 27.02 -8.84 -29.50
N GLY A 658 26.73 -8.10 -28.44
CA GLY A 658 27.70 -7.35 -27.67
C GLY A 658 27.57 -7.58 -26.17
N LEU A 659 28.67 -7.31 -25.47
CA LEU A 659 28.70 -7.19 -24.02
C LEU A 659 29.34 -5.87 -23.66
N LYS A 660 28.66 -5.06 -22.85
CA LYS A 660 29.28 -3.92 -22.16
C LYS A 660 29.33 -4.19 -20.67
N VAL A 661 30.35 -3.65 -20.01
CA VAL A 661 30.46 -3.64 -18.56
C VAL A 661 30.75 -2.21 -18.12
N SER A 662 30.00 -1.72 -17.15
CA SER A 662 30.11 -0.38 -16.58
C SER A 662 30.15 -0.43 -15.06
N ALA A 663 30.69 0.61 -14.43
CA ALA A 663 30.51 0.88 -13.01
C ALA A 663 29.66 2.14 -12.85
N ILE A 664 28.64 2.07 -12.01
CA ILE A 664 27.83 3.23 -11.62
C ILE A 664 28.29 3.63 -10.22
N THR A 665 28.86 4.83 -10.08
CA THR A 665 29.28 5.32 -8.76
C THR A 665 28.08 5.81 -7.95
N CYS A 666 28.22 5.95 -6.63
CA CYS A 666 27.13 6.44 -5.77
C CYS A 666 26.60 7.84 -6.11
N ASN A 667 27.33 8.63 -6.90
CA ASN A 667 26.87 9.95 -7.36
C ASN A 667 26.08 9.89 -8.69
N GLY A 668 25.87 8.68 -9.24
CA GLY A 668 25.17 8.45 -10.51
C GLY A 668 26.06 8.50 -11.76
N GLU A 669 27.37 8.72 -11.63
CA GLU A 669 28.30 8.69 -12.77
C GLU A 669 28.48 7.26 -13.30
N VAL A 670 28.23 7.07 -14.60
CA VAL A 670 28.45 5.81 -15.31
C VAL A 670 29.86 5.80 -15.91
N VAL A 671 30.70 4.90 -15.43
CA VAL A 671 32.09 4.71 -15.85
C VAL A 671 32.18 3.46 -16.72
N PRO A 672 32.42 3.57 -18.04
CA PRO A 672 32.54 2.41 -18.91
C PRO A 672 33.83 1.64 -18.62
N LEU A 673 33.71 0.33 -18.43
CA LEU A 673 34.82 -0.55 -18.01
C LEU A 673 35.27 -1.49 -19.13
N PHE A 674 34.34 -2.10 -19.85
CA PHE A 674 34.60 -3.02 -20.95
C PHE A 674 33.50 -2.93 -22.01
N GLN A 675 33.86 -3.13 -23.28
CA GLN A 675 32.89 -3.36 -24.36
C GLN A 675 33.52 -4.20 -25.46
N ALA A 676 32.78 -5.16 -26.01
CA ALA A 676 33.18 -5.92 -27.19
C ALA A 676 31.95 -6.40 -27.96
N PHE A 677 32.06 -6.49 -29.28
CA PHE A 677 30.97 -6.90 -30.19
C PHE A 677 31.47 -7.91 -31.21
N GLY A 678 30.60 -8.84 -31.62
CA GLY A 678 30.84 -9.78 -32.71
C GLY A 678 32.20 -10.47 -32.63
N ALA A 679 33.06 -10.29 -33.65
CA ALA A 679 34.37 -10.96 -33.70
C ALA A 679 35.32 -10.57 -32.54
N GLU A 680 35.16 -9.39 -31.92
CA GLU A 680 35.95 -8.99 -30.76
C GLU A 680 35.49 -9.69 -29.47
N LEU A 681 34.17 -9.95 -29.37
CA LEU A 681 33.55 -10.70 -28.28
C LEU A 681 33.80 -12.20 -28.40
N ALA A 682 33.83 -12.72 -29.64
CA ALA A 682 33.93 -14.13 -29.98
C ALA A 682 35.13 -14.84 -29.35
N THR A 683 34.87 -15.99 -28.74
CA THR A 683 35.87 -16.94 -28.24
C THR A 683 35.92 -18.22 -29.07
N ALA A 684 34.92 -18.44 -29.93
CA ALA A 684 34.86 -19.53 -30.91
C ALA A 684 34.48 -19.01 -32.32
N PRO A 685 34.74 -19.78 -33.39
CA PRO A 685 34.28 -19.45 -34.75
C PRO A 685 32.75 -19.35 -34.84
N ALA A 686 32.25 -18.63 -35.85
CA ALA A 686 30.81 -18.49 -36.07
C ALA A 686 30.10 -19.84 -36.21
N ASN A 687 28.91 -19.94 -35.61
CA ASN A 687 28.11 -21.15 -35.54
C ASN A 687 26.62 -20.85 -35.72
N THR A 688 25.99 -21.48 -36.70
CA THR A 688 24.55 -21.32 -36.99
C THR A 688 23.65 -22.22 -36.13
N ASP A 689 24.23 -23.13 -35.36
CA ASP A 689 23.53 -23.88 -34.31
C ASP A 689 23.68 -23.15 -32.96
N ALA A 690 22.79 -23.44 -32.00
CA ALA A 690 22.89 -22.92 -30.64
C ALA A 690 24.28 -23.24 -30.03
N PHE A 691 25.02 -22.20 -29.65
CA PHE A 691 26.36 -22.32 -29.13
C PHE A 691 26.33 -22.78 -27.67
N ILE A 692 26.98 -23.89 -27.37
CA ILE A 692 27.23 -24.36 -26.01
C ILE A 692 28.74 -24.61 -25.89
N PRO A 693 29.45 -23.99 -24.92
CA PRO A 693 30.90 -24.14 -24.81
C PRO A 693 31.28 -25.55 -24.35
N ALA A 694 31.76 -26.38 -25.29
CA ALA A 694 32.03 -27.80 -25.06
C ALA A 694 33.20 -28.09 -24.09
N ASP A 695 34.17 -27.17 -23.95
CA ASP A 695 35.29 -27.29 -23.04
C ASP A 695 35.92 -25.94 -22.66
N CYS A 696 36.84 -25.96 -21.68
CA CYS A 696 37.48 -24.76 -21.13
C CYS A 696 38.29 -23.94 -22.14
N SER A 697 38.69 -24.49 -23.29
CA SER A 697 39.46 -23.74 -24.29
C SER A 697 38.63 -22.67 -25.02
N LEU A 698 37.30 -22.77 -24.94
CA LEU A 698 36.35 -21.81 -25.50
C LEU A 698 36.03 -20.64 -24.54
N TRP A 699 36.58 -20.65 -23.33
CA TRP A 699 36.41 -19.58 -22.36
C TRP A 699 37.61 -18.64 -22.35
N ARG A 700 37.34 -17.33 -22.31
CA ARG A 700 38.35 -16.28 -22.21
C ARG A 700 38.15 -15.53 -20.91
N GLN A 701 39.20 -15.46 -20.08
CA GLN A 701 39.19 -14.63 -18.89
C GLN A 701 39.41 -13.16 -19.27
N ILE A 702 38.48 -12.31 -18.85
CA ILE A 702 38.55 -10.86 -18.95
C ILE A 702 39.07 -10.30 -17.63
N THR A 703 39.89 -9.25 -17.69
CA THR A 703 40.40 -8.54 -16.52
C THR A 703 40.29 -7.05 -16.78
N VAL A 704 39.55 -6.36 -15.92
CA VAL A 704 39.24 -4.94 -16.05
C VAL A 704 39.76 -4.20 -14.82
N PRO A 705 40.64 -3.20 -14.98
CA PRO A 705 41.13 -2.42 -13.84
C PRO A 705 40.01 -1.53 -13.28
N LEU A 706 39.83 -1.53 -11.96
CA LEU A 706 38.92 -0.63 -11.23
C LEU A 706 39.69 0.46 -10.47
N GLU A 707 40.97 0.69 -10.81
CA GLU A 707 41.87 1.58 -10.07
C GLU A 707 41.29 3.00 -9.89
N SER A 708 40.59 3.53 -10.91
CA SER A 708 39.94 4.86 -10.87
C SER A 708 38.77 4.95 -9.89
N LEU A 709 38.26 3.82 -9.43
CA LEU A 709 37.10 3.69 -8.55
C LEU A 709 37.50 3.26 -7.12
N THR A 710 38.80 3.11 -6.86
CA THR A 710 39.33 2.74 -5.53
C THR A 710 38.79 3.68 -4.46
N GLY A 711 38.30 3.13 -3.35
CA GLY A 711 37.75 3.91 -2.24
C GLY A 711 36.30 4.33 -2.39
N GLN A 712 35.60 3.87 -3.43
CA GLN A 712 34.19 4.18 -3.68
C GLN A 712 33.32 2.93 -3.57
N SER A 713 32.08 3.10 -3.14
CA SER A 713 31.02 2.14 -3.39
C SER A 713 30.47 2.34 -4.81
N ILE A 714 30.30 1.25 -5.54
CA ILE A 714 29.90 1.23 -6.95
C ILE A 714 28.89 0.11 -7.19
N VAL A 715 28.10 0.23 -8.25
CA VAL A 715 27.36 -0.89 -8.85
C VAL A 715 28.09 -1.32 -10.11
N ILE A 716 28.49 -2.59 -10.21
CA ILE A 716 28.97 -3.14 -11.49
C ILE A 716 27.77 -3.63 -12.27
N GLU A 717 27.71 -3.26 -13.54
CA GLU A 717 26.63 -3.57 -14.47
C GLU A 717 27.21 -4.29 -15.70
N PHE A 718 26.66 -5.47 -16.02
CA PHE A 718 26.88 -6.18 -17.27
C PHE A 718 25.65 -5.97 -18.16
N GLU A 719 25.85 -5.41 -19.35
CA GLU A 719 24.80 -5.11 -20.33
C GLU A 719 24.96 -6.04 -21.55
N ASN A 720 23.96 -6.86 -21.82
CA ASN A 720 23.81 -7.54 -23.11
C ASN A 720 23.41 -6.50 -24.17
N VAL A 721 24.02 -6.57 -25.35
CA VAL A 721 23.58 -5.79 -26.52
C VAL A 721 23.18 -6.77 -27.60
N GLY A 722 21.88 -7.01 -27.73
CA GLY A 722 21.37 -8.07 -28.59
C GLY A 722 21.40 -7.74 -30.08
N GLY A 723 21.81 -8.72 -30.88
CA GLY A 723 21.83 -8.65 -32.34
C GLY A 723 21.36 -9.94 -33.01
N ASN A 724 20.56 -10.74 -32.30
CA ASN A 724 20.12 -12.09 -32.69
C ASN A 724 21.27 -13.02 -33.04
N GLY A 725 22.42 -12.90 -32.37
CA GLY A 725 23.53 -13.79 -32.59
C GLY A 725 23.31 -15.14 -31.91
N ASN A 726 24.05 -15.39 -30.83
CA ASN A 726 24.06 -16.70 -30.18
C ASN A 726 24.15 -16.58 -28.65
N LEU A 727 24.03 -17.71 -27.96
CA LEU A 727 24.15 -17.77 -26.50
C LEU A 727 25.47 -17.16 -26.00
N LEU A 728 25.38 -16.25 -25.04
CA LEU A 728 26.49 -15.54 -24.42
C LEU A 728 26.64 -15.99 -22.96
N TYR A 729 27.80 -16.54 -22.60
CA TYR A 729 28.05 -17.07 -21.26
C TYR A 729 29.04 -16.24 -20.46
N ILE A 730 28.75 -16.02 -19.18
CA ILE A 730 29.61 -15.37 -18.18
C ILE A 730 29.72 -16.27 -16.94
N ASP A 731 30.92 -16.36 -16.35
CA ASP A 731 31.13 -17.10 -15.11
C ASP A 731 32.34 -16.54 -14.32
N ASN A 732 32.56 -17.00 -13.08
CA ASN A 732 33.70 -16.67 -12.22
C ASN A 732 33.95 -15.17 -12.10
N ILE A 733 32.92 -14.42 -11.71
CA ILE A 733 33.03 -12.99 -11.45
C ILE A 733 33.79 -12.81 -10.13
N ASP A 734 34.91 -12.11 -10.17
CA ASP A 734 35.80 -11.90 -9.03
C ASP A 734 36.18 -10.42 -8.94
N ILE A 735 36.01 -9.82 -7.77
CA ILE A 735 36.66 -8.55 -7.44
C ILE A 735 37.84 -8.85 -6.54
N SER A 736 39.03 -8.90 -7.16
CA SER A 736 40.28 -9.18 -6.46
C SER A 736 41.07 -7.89 -6.20
N ALA A 737 41.79 -7.85 -5.08
CA ALA A 737 42.72 -6.78 -4.73
C ALA A 737 43.78 -7.30 -3.74
N SER A 738 44.89 -6.58 -3.60
CA SER A 738 45.73 -6.72 -2.41
C SER A 738 45.06 -5.99 -1.24
N GLN A 739 44.60 -6.74 -0.22
CA GLN A 739 44.05 -6.15 1.01
C GLN A 739 45.10 -5.28 1.71
N LEU A 740 44.69 -4.08 2.16
CA LEU A 740 45.44 -3.34 3.18
C LEU A 740 45.40 -4.12 4.51
N ALA A 741 46.39 -3.89 5.37
CA ALA A 741 46.34 -4.45 6.72
C ALA A 741 45.14 -3.86 7.45
N ASN A 742 44.26 -4.73 7.97
CA ASN A 742 43.07 -4.36 8.74
C ASN A 742 43.40 -3.27 9.77
N GLN A 743 42.76 -2.10 9.66
CA GLN A 743 42.88 -1.02 10.62
C GLN A 743 41.78 -1.12 11.67
N PRO A 744 42.13 -0.91 12.96
CA PRO A 744 41.12 -0.95 14.00
C PRO A 744 40.09 0.17 13.82
N PRO A 745 38.81 -0.07 14.17
CA PRO A 745 37.76 0.92 14.08
C PRO A 745 38.02 2.11 15.02
N THR A 746 37.26 3.18 14.87
CA THR A 746 37.17 4.28 15.82
C THR A 746 35.92 4.14 16.67
N ILE A 747 36.01 4.51 17.95
CA ILE A 747 34.87 4.47 18.89
C ILE A 747 34.95 5.58 19.93
N ALA A 748 33.81 6.21 20.20
CA ALA A 748 33.63 7.17 21.29
C ALA A 748 32.26 6.97 21.94
N ILE A 749 32.18 7.08 23.27
CA ILE A 749 30.90 7.13 24.00
C ILE A 749 30.33 8.55 23.80
N THR A 750 29.09 8.62 23.32
CA THR A 750 28.37 9.89 23.06
C THR A 750 27.34 10.20 24.14
N SER A 751 26.90 9.19 24.89
CA SER A 751 26.08 9.38 26.08
C SER A 751 26.30 8.19 27.03
N PRO A 752 26.48 8.43 28.34
CA PRO A 752 26.59 9.73 29.00
C PRO A 752 27.94 10.43 28.76
N GLU A 753 28.05 11.71 29.12
CA GLU A 753 29.27 12.51 28.99
C GLU A 753 30.18 12.41 30.24
N GLU A 754 31.46 12.77 30.10
CA GLU A 754 32.43 12.77 31.19
C GLU A 754 32.01 13.72 32.32
N GLY A 755 31.86 13.18 33.53
CA GLY A 755 31.49 13.93 34.73
C GLY A 755 29.99 14.03 34.97
N ASP A 756 29.15 13.37 34.17
CA ASP A 756 27.70 13.36 34.38
C ASP A 756 27.31 12.82 35.77
N ILE A 757 26.33 13.48 36.39
CA ILE A 757 25.82 13.12 37.72
C ILE A 757 24.35 12.72 37.62
N PHE A 758 24.05 11.46 37.90
CA PHE A 758 22.70 10.89 37.93
C PHE A 758 22.20 10.85 39.38
N THR A 759 21.11 11.56 39.69
CA THR A 759 20.50 11.56 41.04
C THR A 759 19.10 10.97 41.00
N GLY A 760 18.79 9.97 41.82
CA GLY A 760 17.49 9.30 41.68
C GLY A 760 17.33 7.97 42.41
N SER A 761 16.23 7.27 42.11
CA SER A 761 16.22 5.80 42.09
C SER A 761 17.19 5.32 41.01
N LEU A 762 17.86 4.19 41.21
CA LEU A 762 18.83 3.64 40.24
C LEU A 762 18.19 3.55 38.84
N PRO A 763 18.66 4.34 37.86
CA PRO A 763 18.11 4.28 36.51
C PRO A 763 18.64 3.07 35.76
N GLU A 764 17.95 2.70 34.68
CA GLU A 764 18.57 1.94 33.60
C GLU A 764 19.42 2.94 32.79
N LEU A 765 20.74 2.76 32.80
CA LEU A 765 21.69 3.64 32.13
C LEU A 765 21.71 3.32 30.63
N GLU A 766 21.31 4.28 29.80
CA GLU A 766 21.43 4.17 28.34
C GLU A 766 22.81 4.61 27.88
N LEU A 767 23.61 3.66 27.40
CA LEU A 767 24.92 3.89 26.77
C LEU A 767 24.73 4.02 25.27
N ARG A 768 25.25 5.10 24.68
CA ARG A 768 25.31 5.30 23.22
C ARG A 768 26.75 5.56 22.78
N VAL A 769 27.11 5.05 21.61
CA VAL A 769 28.44 5.26 21.01
C VAL A 769 28.33 5.78 19.58
N THR A 770 29.37 6.48 19.15
CA THR A 770 29.70 6.69 17.74
C THR A 770 30.85 5.75 17.38
N THR A 771 30.70 5.04 16.27
CA THR A 771 31.72 4.16 15.71
C THR A 771 31.90 4.45 14.22
N ALA A 772 33.12 4.33 13.73
CA ALA A 772 33.40 4.37 12.29
C ALA A 772 34.62 3.50 11.99
N ASP A 773 34.60 2.81 10.87
CA ASP A 773 35.69 1.96 10.42
C ASP A 773 36.06 2.38 8.99
N THR A 774 37.36 2.53 8.74
CA THR A 774 37.89 3.09 7.49
C THR A 774 38.06 2.04 6.39
N ASP A 775 38.15 0.78 6.75
CA ASP A 775 38.42 -0.35 5.85
C ASP A 775 37.50 -1.55 6.09
N GLY A 776 36.64 -1.50 7.11
CA GLY A 776 35.62 -2.50 7.39
C GLY A 776 34.31 -1.92 7.90
N ILE A 777 33.49 -2.79 8.51
CA ILE A 777 32.32 -2.46 9.32
C ILE A 777 32.59 -2.84 10.77
N VAL A 778 32.06 -2.06 11.71
CA VAL A 778 32.02 -2.47 13.11
C VAL A 778 30.99 -3.58 13.27
N GLN A 779 31.45 -4.81 13.46
CA GLN A 779 30.61 -6.00 13.63
C GLN A 779 29.87 -5.99 14.98
N ARG A 780 30.52 -5.49 16.03
CA ARG A 780 29.89 -5.36 17.35
C ARG A 780 30.57 -4.33 18.23
N VAL A 781 29.84 -3.89 19.25
CA VAL A 781 30.37 -3.09 20.35
C VAL A 781 30.18 -3.84 21.67
N ASP A 782 31.27 -4.16 22.34
CA ASP A 782 31.27 -4.69 23.70
C ASP A 782 31.34 -3.53 24.70
N PHE A 783 30.39 -3.44 25.63
CA PHE A 783 30.33 -2.39 26.66
C PHE A 783 30.89 -2.91 27.98
N PHE A 784 31.61 -2.05 28.70
CA PHE A 784 32.25 -2.33 29.98
C PHE A 784 31.89 -1.27 31.02
N ILE A 785 31.56 -1.72 32.23
CA ILE A 785 31.30 -0.86 33.38
C ILE A 785 32.24 -1.31 34.51
N ASN A 786 33.07 -0.41 35.03
CA ASN A 786 34.11 -0.70 36.02
C ASN A 786 35.06 -1.83 35.60
N SER A 787 35.30 -1.99 34.29
CA SER A 787 36.06 -3.08 33.65
C SER A 787 35.32 -4.43 33.55
N ASP A 788 34.12 -4.56 34.10
CA ASP A 788 33.28 -5.75 33.94
C ASP A 788 32.45 -5.65 32.65
N SER A 789 32.24 -6.77 31.97
CA SER A 789 31.40 -6.83 30.76
C SER A 789 29.95 -6.50 31.10
N ALA A 790 29.38 -5.46 30.47
CA ALA A 790 28.02 -5.00 30.69
C ALA A 790 27.03 -5.54 29.65
N GLY A 791 27.48 -5.78 28.42
CA GLY A 791 26.67 -6.30 27.32
C GLY A 791 27.34 -6.05 25.97
N THR A 792 26.73 -6.57 24.91
CA THR A 792 27.22 -6.43 23.54
C THR A 792 26.07 -6.01 22.64
N ALA A 793 26.31 -5.04 21.77
CA ALA A 793 25.41 -4.68 20.68
C ALA A 793 26.00 -5.18 19.35
N SER A 794 25.21 -5.95 18.59
CA SER A 794 25.64 -6.56 17.33
C SER A 794 25.08 -5.85 16.09
N PHE A 795 24.26 -4.81 16.27
CA PHE A 795 23.66 -4.03 15.19
C PHE A 795 23.63 -2.53 15.55
N PRO A 796 23.87 -1.63 14.59
CA PRO A 796 23.73 -0.19 14.79
C PRO A 796 22.25 0.25 14.83
N PRO A 797 21.91 1.38 15.47
CA PRO A 797 22.79 2.21 16.29
C PRO A 797 23.24 1.46 17.56
N PHE A 798 24.55 1.40 17.80
CA PHE A 798 25.11 0.62 18.90
C PHE A 798 24.82 1.31 20.23
N GLY A 799 24.06 0.64 21.09
CA GLY A 799 23.76 1.10 22.43
C GLY A 799 23.45 -0.04 23.39
N LEU A 800 23.46 0.27 24.69
CA LEU A 800 23.14 -0.69 25.74
C LEU A 800 22.38 0.02 26.86
N ASN A 801 21.20 -0.51 27.18
CA ASN A 801 20.49 -0.18 28.42
C ASN A 801 21.01 -1.09 29.53
N TYR A 802 21.58 -0.51 30.59
CA TYR A 802 22.20 -1.26 31.69
C TYR A 802 21.64 -0.86 33.06
N PRO A 803 20.99 -1.78 33.81
CA PRO A 803 20.48 -1.48 35.14
C PRO A 803 21.64 -1.38 36.15
N LEU A 804 21.84 -0.19 36.72
CA LEU A 804 22.94 0.04 37.66
C LEU A 804 22.67 -0.66 39.01
N PRO A 805 23.62 -1.43 39.56
CA PRO A 805 23.39 -2.25 40.74
C PRO A 805 23.42 -1.46 42.07
N ALA A 806 24.03 -0.27 42.11
CA ALA A 806 24.22 0.52 43.33
C ALA A 806 24.49 2.01 43.02
N TYR A 807 24.53 2.83 44.07
CA TYR A 807 25.02 4.21 43.96
C TYR A 807 26.55 4.24 44.04
N GLY A 808 27.19 5.14 43.31
CA GLY A 808 28.63 5.32 43.29
C GLY A 808 29.15 5.88 41.96
N THR A 809 30.48 5.97 41.86
CA THR A 809 31.17 6.36 40.63
C THR A 809 31.34 5.15 39.72
N TYR A 810 31.05 5.32 38.44
CA TYR A 810 31.15 4.30 37.40
C TYR A 810 32.10 4.74 36.30
N SER A 811 32.99 3.83 35.88
CA SER A 811 33.87 4.00 34.73
C SER A 811 33.32 3.22 33.54
N LEU A 812 32.93 3.92 32.48
CA LEU A 812 32.30 3.36 31.28
C LEU A 812 33.32 3.27 30.15
N GLN A 813 33.38 2.13 29.46
CA GLN A 813 34.19 1.95 28.26
C GLN A 813 33.43 1.12 27.23
N ALA A 814 33.76 1.30 25.96
CA ALA A 814 33.23 0.46 24.89
C ALA A 814 34.38 0.01 23.98
N ARG A 815 34.25 -1.20 23.43
CA ARG A 815 35.17 -1.76 22.44
C ARG A 815 34.42 -2.03 21.16
N ALA A 816 34.77 -1.32 20.09
CA ALA A 816 34.34 -1.69 18.74
C ALA A 816 35.24 -2.82 18.23
N VAL A 817 34.64 -3.83 17.61
CA VAL A 817 35.31 -4.92 16.90
C VAL A 817 34.79 -4.94 15.47
N ASP A 818 35.69 -4.93 14.49
CA ASP A 818 35.33 -4.96 13.07
C ASP A 818 35.10 -6.38 12.51
N ASN A 819 34.62 -6.46 11.27
CA ASN A 819 34.37 -7.71 10.55
C ASN A 819 35.63 -8.57 10.34
N ASP A 820 36.81 -7.96 10.38
CA ASP A 820 38.10 -8.63 10.18
C ASP A 820 38.85 -8.85 11.52
N GLY A 821 38.16 -8.61 12.64
CA GLY A 821 38.59 -8.90 14.00
C GLY A 821 39.56 -7.90 14.64
N ALA A 822 39.88 -6.78 13.99
CA ALA A 822 40.58 -5.69 14.68
C ALA A 822 39.59 -4.95 15.60
N SER A 823 40.16 -4.20 16.55
CA SER A 823 39.35 -3.59 17.60
C SER A 823 40.00 -2.35 18.15
N ALA A 824 39.16 -1.42 18.60
CA ALA A 824 39.59 -0.25 19.33
C ALA A 824 38.76 -0.08 20.59
N LEU A 825 39.40 0.47 21.61
CA LEU A 825 38.80 0.78 22.89
C LEU A 825 38.53 2.29 22.96
N SER A 826 37.36 2.67 23.48
CA SER A 826 37.07 4.07 23.76
C SER A 826 37.94 4.58 24.93
N SER A 827 38.10 5.91 25.00
CA SER A 827 38.52 6.53 26.26
C SER A 827 37.48 6.21 27.35
N PRO A 828 37.89 5.97 28.61
CA PRO A 828 36.95 5.81 29.72
C PRO A 828 36.16 7.10 29.94
N VAL A 829 34.86 6.95 30.20
CA VAL A 829 33.96 8.02 30.66
C VAL A 829 33.60 7.77 32.12
N GLN A 830 33.89 8.70 33.02
CA GLN A 830 33.52 8.63 34.43
C GLN A 830 32.17 9.32 34.65
N ILE A 831 31.23 8.62 35.29
CA ILE A 831 29.97 9.20 35.76
C ILE A 831 29.79 8.95 37.26
N ASN A 832 28.94 9.74 37.90
CA ASN A 832 28.62 9.57 39.31
C ASN A 832 27.11 9.38 39.52
N VAL A 833 26.72 8.34 40.24
CA VAL A 833 25.32 7.99 40.47
C VAL A 833 25.05 8.11 41.95
N GLU A 834 24.31 9.14 42.33
CA GLU A 834 24.03 9.46 43.73
C GLU A 834 22.58 9.11 44.07
N PRO A 835 22.29 8.68 45.31
CA PRO A 835 20.92 8.61 45.77
C PRO A 835 20.28 9.99 45.61
N ALA A 836 19.02 10.03 45.20
CA ALA A 836 18.25 11.27 45.14
C ALA A 836 18.41 12.04 46.46
N SER A 837 19.22 13.10 46.46
CA SER A 837 19.18 14.09 47.54
C SER A 837 17.95 14.95 47.31
N GLY A 838 16.79 14.37 47.60
CA GLY A 838 15.47 14.96 47.32
C GLY A 838 14.50 14.89 48.49
N VAL A 839 14.85 14.28 49.62
CA VAL A 839 14.08 14.43 50.85
C VAL A 839 14.37 15.79 51.43
N THR A 840 13.56 16.79 51.10
CA THR A 840 13.70 18.10 51.73
C THR A 840 12.96 18.04 53.07
N ALA A 841 13.72 17.97 54.17
CA ALA A 841 13.15 18.08 55.51
C ALA A 841 12.84 19.55 55.81
N LEU A 842 11.65 19.81 56.35
CA LEU A 842 11.32 21.11 56.89
C LEU A 842 12.19 21.39 58.15
N PRO A 843 12.99 22.48 58.19
CA PRO A 843 13.89 22.76 59.32
C PRO A 843 13.15 22.88 60.66
N GLY A 844 13.85 22.62 61.78
CA GLY A 844 13.35 22.96 63.13
C GLY A 844 12.50 21.91 63.85
N ASN A 845 12.81 20.61 63.75
CA ASN A 845 12.08 19.51 64.41
C ASN A 845 10.59 19.35 63.99
N SER A 846 10.21 19.83 62.81
CA SER A 846 8.85 19.68 62.25
C SER A 846 8.45 18.21 62.03
N GLY A 847 9.41 17.32 61.81
CA GLY A 847 9.17 15.90 61.55
C GLY A 847 8.50 15.61 60.21
N ILE A 848 8.49 16.58 59.27
CA ILE A 848 7.90 16.46 57.93
C ILE A 848 8.99 16.44 56.87
N GLN A 849 8.87 15.49 55.95
CA GLN A 849 9.74 15.26 54.80
C GLN A 849 8.90 15.19 53.54
N PHE A 850 9.40 15.73 52.42
CA PHE A 850 8.71 15.58 51.13
C PHE A 850 9.65 15.36 49.95
N GLU A 851 9.10 14.79 48.89
CA GLU A 851 9.73 14.45 47.61
C GLU A 851 8.75 14.70 46.45
N ALA A 852 9.25 15.08 45.27
CA ALA A 852 8.45 15.38 44.08
C ALA A 852 8.88 14.53 42.86
N PHE A 853 7.93 13.87 42.18
CA PHE A 853 8.20 13.00 41.02
C PHE A 853 6.99 12.82 40.07
N PRO A 854 7.17 12.54 38.77
CA PRO A 854 8.45 12.58 38.05
C PRO A 854 8.98 14.02 37.94
N ASN A 855 10.28 14.16 37.71
CA ASN A 855 10.92 15.45 37.47
C ASN A 855 12.10 15.20 36.51
N PRO A 856 12.01 15.53 35.21
CA PRO A 856 11.00 16.40 34.57
C PRO A 856 9.57 15.84 34.51
N VAL A 857 8.57 16.72 34.30
CA VAL A 857 7.13 16.37 34.28
C VAL A 857 6.37 17.08 33.15
N SER A 858 5.56 16.34 32.38
CA SER A 858 4.72 16.88 31.29
C SER A 858 3.22 16.95 31.63
N GLY A 859 2.83 16.42 32.80
CA GLY A 859 1.41 16.19 33.13
C GLY A 859 1.05 16.42 34.59
N GLN A 860 1.31 15.41 35.43
CA GLN A 860 0.97 15.40 36.85
C GLN A 860 2.23 15.23 37.70
N LEU A 861 2.50 16.20 38.57
CA LEU A 861 3.58 16.14 39.54
C LEU A 861 3.06 15.52 40.84
N ASN A 862 3.62 14.37 41.24
CA ASN A 862 3.31 13.72 42.50
C ASN A 862 4.24 14.21 43.61
N LEU A 863 3.68 14.50 44.77
CA LEU A 863 4.38 14.87 45.99
C LEU A 863 4.13 13.81 47.04
N ARG A 864 5.20 13.16 47.52
CA ARG A 864 5.14 12.22 48.64
C ARG A 864 5.62 12.92 49.90
N PHE A 865 4.78 12.95 50.92
CA PHE A 865 5.08 13.48 52.25
C PHE A 865 5.23 12.35 53.27
N THR A 866 6.12 12.49 54.23
CA THR A 866 6.21 11.65 55.42
C THR A 866 6.20 12.55 56.66
N SER A 867 5.28 12.33 57.58
CA SER A 867 5.16 13.11 58.82
C SER A 867 5.07 12.23 60.05
N SER A 868 5.77 12.59 61.12
CA SER A 868 5.70 11.86 62.40
C SER A 868 4.40 12.12 63.21
N GLN A 869 3.66 13.19 62.89
CA GLN A 869 2.39 13.60 63.51
C GLN A 869 1.46 14.23 62.47
N PRO A 870 0.15 14.34 62.69
CA PRO A 870 -0.72 15.07 61.77
C PRO A 870 -0.31 16.56 61.68
N ALA A 871 -0.29 17.13 60.47
CA ALA A 871 0.23 18.47 60.21
C ALA A 871 -0.45 19.16 59.01
N GLU A 872 -0.57 20.49 59.05
CA GLU A 872 -1.05 21.30 57.92
C GLU A 872 0.11 21.92 57.17
N VAL A 873 0.21 21.71 55.86
CA VAL A 873 1.29 22.25 55.03
C VAL A 873 0.76 23.14 53.91
N SER A 874 1.52 24.19 53.60
CA SER A 874 1.30 25.03 52.41
C SER A 874 2.27 24.64 51.31
N ILE A 875 1.76 24.33 50.13
CA ILE A 875 2.55 23.92 48.96
C ILE A 875 2.40 25.00 47.89
N GLN A 876 3.51 25.54 47.40
CA GLN A 876 3.54 26.66 46.45
C GLN A 876 4.53 26.39 45.33
N LEU A 877 4.19 26.83 44.12
CA LEU A 877 5.06 26.74 42.94
C LEU A 877 5.35 28.15 42.42
N PHE A 878 6.62 28.45 42.14
CA PHE A 878 7.09 29.73 41.62
C PHE A 878 7.79 29.54 40.28
N ASN A 879 7.56 30.45 39.33
CA ASN A 879 8.32 30.47 38.06
C ASN A 879 9.72 31.07 38.25
N SER A 880 10.53 31.09 37.19
CA SER A 880 11.89 31.64 37.18
C SER A 880 11.99 33.14 37.51
N LEU A 881 10.88 33.88 37.37
CA LEU A 881 10.78 35.30 37.76
C LEU A 881 10.36 35.50 39.23
N GLY A 882 10.19 34.40 39.99
CA GLY A 882 9.76 34.43 41.39
C GLY A 882 8.27 34.68 41.59
N GLN A 883 7.47 34.62 40.51
CA GLN A 883 6.01 34.78 40.59
C GLN A 883 5.37 33.45 41.00
N ARG A 884 4.43 33.49 41.94
CA ARG A 884 3.69 32.30 42.39
C ARG A 884 2.65 31.89 41.36
N VAL A 885 2.82 30.72 40.76
CA VAL A 885 1.93 30.18 39.71
C VAL A 885 0.96 29.13 40.26
N HIS A 886 1.25 28.52 41.41
CA HIS A 886 0.34 27.59 42.08
C HIS A 886 0.45 27.69 43.61
N SER A 887 -0.65 27.44 44.33
CA SER A 887 -0.68 27.45 45.81
C SER A 887 -1.83 26.61 46.34
N VAL A 888 -1.54 25.68 47.24
CA VAL A 888 -2.54 24.83 47.90
C VAL A 888 -2.20 24.61 49.38
N GLN A 889 -3.22 24.46 50.23
CA GLN A 889 -3.08 24.03 51.62
C GLN A 889 -3.49 22.57 51.72
N ALA A 890 -2.76 21.78 52.50
CA ALA A 890 -3.01 20.35 52.63
C ALA A 890 -2.83 19.85 54.07
N SER A 891 -3.84 19.11 54.54
CA SER A 891 -3.75 18.33 55.77
C SER A 891 -3.01 17.01 55.52
N LEU A 892 -1.99 16.72 56.32
CA LEU A 892 -1.21 15.49 56.29
C LEU A 892 -1.51 14.65 57.53
N PRO A 893 -1.85 13.35 57.40
CA PRO A 893 -1.88 12.44 58.54
C PRO A 893 -0.46 12.11 59.05
N ALA A 894 -0.35 11.49 60.23
CA ALA A 894 0.89 10.83 60.63
C ALA A 894 1.16 9.61 59.71
N GLY A 895 2.40 9.43 59.28
CA GLY A 895 2.81 8.46 58.27
C GLY A 895 3.04 9.09 56.90
N THR A 896 2.84 8.30 55.84
CA THR A 896 3.07 8.73 54.44
C THR A 896 1.78 9.22 53.79
N ALA A 897 1.84 10.31 53.03
CA ALA A 897 0.72 10.87 52.27
C ALA A 897 1.16 11.34 50.88
N PHE A 898 0.27 11.29 49.90
CA PHE A 898 0.55 11.71 48.52
C PHE A 898 -0.34 12.87 48.11
N ARG A 899 0.19 13.81 47.32
CA ARG A 899 -0.55 14.91 46.70
C ARG A 899 -0.15 15.02 45.23
N GLN A 900 -1.06 15.43 44.38
CA GLN A 900 -0.80 15.65 42.96
C GLN A 900 -1.04 17.10 42.59
N LEU A 901 -0.18 17.64 41.73
CA LEU A 901 -0.29 18.96 41.15
C LEU A 901 -0.30 18.84 39.63
N ALA A 902 -1.37 19.30 38.99
CA ALA A 902 -1.45 19.37 37.54
C ALA A 902 -0.57 20.51 37.02
N VAL A 903 0.36 20.19 36.12
CA VAL A 903 1.29 21.16 35.53
C VAL A 903 1.08 21.38 34.03
N THR A 904 0.12 20.69 33.41
CA THR A 904 -0.20 20.76 31.96
C THR A 904 -0.52 22.16 31.42
N ARG A 905 -0.85 23.11 32.29
CA ARG A 905 -1.15 24.51 31.90
C ARG A 905 0.01 25.47 32.17
N LEU A 906 1.14 24.97 32.66
CA LEU A 906 2.34 25.75 32.90
C LEU A 906 3.25 25.65 31.66
N PRO A 907 3.81 26.76 31.15
CA PRO A 907 4.81 26.71 30.09
C PRO A 907 6.01 25.84 30.47
N ALA A 908 6.64 25.21 29.48
CA ALA A 908 7.89 24.47 29.68
C ALA A 908 8.96 25.35 30.34
N GLY A 909 9.65 24.82 31.33
CA GLY A 909 10.67 25.56 32.07
C GLY A 909 10.92 25.06 33.49
N VAL A 910 11.82 25.76 34.21
CA VAL A 910 12.21 25.41 35.59
C VAL A 910 11.41 26.22 36.60
N TYR A 911 10.80 25.50 37.54
CA TYR A 911 9.96 26.02 38.62
C TYR A 911 10.56 25.68 39.99
N GLN A 912 10.29 26.52 40.99
CA GLN A 912 10.65 26.28 42.38
C GLN A 912 9.41 25.85 43.17
N LEU A 913 9.42 24.63 43.70
CA LEU A 913 8.42 24.09 44.61
C LEU A 913 8.82 24.39 46.05
N SER A 914 7.95 25.05 46.82
CA SER A 914 8.16 25.40 48.23
C SER A 914 7.05 24.80 49.09
N VAL A 915 7.43 24.16 50.19
CA VAL A 915 6.53 23.62 51.21
C VAL A 915 6.80 24.35 52.52
N THR A 916 5.75 24.81 53.20
CA THR A 916 5.84 25.52 54.48
C THR A 916 4.95 24.87 55.54
N HIS A 917 5.46 24.71 56.76
CA HIS A 917 4.71 24.23 57.93
C HIS A 917 5.17 24.99 59.19
N ALA A 918 4.23 25.52 59.98
CA ALA A 918 4.49 26.18 61.26
C ALA A 918 5.66 27.21 61.25
N GLY A 919 5.83 27.92 60.14
CA GLY A 919 6.89 28.93 59.94
C GLY A 919 8.22 28.38 59.39
N ALA A 920 8.40 27.07 59.28
CA ALA A 920 9.52 26.45 58.58
C ALA A 920 9.20 26.31 57.09
N ASN A 921 10.18 26.55 56.21
CA ASN A 921 10.05 26.44 54.75
C ASN A 921 11.19 25.58 54.18
N ALA A 922 10.86 24.74 53.20
CA ALA A 922 11.75 23.90 52.42
C ALA A 922 11.38 24.00 50.94
N SER A 923 12.37 24.04 50.02
CA SER A 923 12.11 24.15 48.58
C SER A 923 12.99 23.24 47.73
N THR A 924 12.45 22.76 46.61
CA THR A 924 13.15 21.98 45.58
C THR A 924 12.81 22.48 44.16
N LYS A 925 13.60 22.11 43.16
CA LYS A 925 13.38 22.48 41.75
C LYS A 925 12.53 21.42 41.02
N VAL A 926 11.67 21.86 40.12
CA VAL A 926 10.84 21.03 39.24
C VAL A 926 10.97 21.53 37.80
N VAL A 927 11.22 20.65 36.85
CA VAL A 927 11.28 20.94 35.41
C VAL A 927 9.97 20.49 34.78
N VAL A 928 9.26 21.41 34.12
CA VAL A 928 8.06 21.12 33.33
C VAL A 928 8.45 21.08 31.86
N ASN A 929 8.07 20.02 31.16
CA ASN A 929 8.33 19.80 29.73
C ASN A 929 7.14 20.20 28.86
#